data_AF-A0A0Q0XHN7-F1
#
_entry.id   AF-A0A0Q0XHN7-F1
#
_cell.length_a   1.000
_cell.length_b   1.000
_cell.length_c   1.000
_cell.angle_alpha   90.00
_cell.angle_beta   90.00
_cell.angle_gamma   90.00
#
_symmetry.space_group_name_H-M   'P 1'
#
loop_
_entity.id
_entity.type
_entity.pdbx_description
1 polymer ?
#
loop_
_entity_poly.entity_id
_entity_poly.type
_entity_poly.pdbx_seq_one_letter_code
_entity_poly.pdbx_strand_id
1 'polypeptide(L)'
;MKSVIASTIFLFPFIAIAVFIAVRAVRARRRRETYDLPPASPSWTDVGSEVGRIRRRSLAWATVAVTRRTMVGGGVVVFVADYFGAAENLTGDRSPSGGVPFFATVCALILGGLALTPLCRALRDPLYSDEVYETDERRPSSAIGLGLRFIAKLLILPAVFTAAAFQVGDLITLGSVGQSQADGAGPSLTSVAGSFLLSEIFRYGLAAAMLALLGAAAVALDRLGLRLLTEEAQTLLQRDPRRPILYLRNFGDDEFRIEAAGPSRRGLVGKLALRRTRPFEETFAWRLNQYGPLIAANDPNIRLRTLGAAKMHLPHVNWKDQVEAYAADSLAVVISATPTEINCGLLWELRMIAERLPHQRVILLLPPRRKRESEQGWTAFCNAVSGWAFFDGARAANPTGAAHLLVHVPGEGWRAWGAATRTEWTYVLAVRGCLDYATKAWQRTAPWLADARPAAARHRPMAATVRVGLRFMYAGIVLTLLNTLVTVPMLSRNYGNAALREASQDPIGNSDLVVSQAAMTISWFELGGLAATAAWTWVAFRCRKGNNWGRVLATCGCLLGTLFLLAKLLGDTRAHSWVSSIDAATALAGVTGVGLMWAGDSEQHFDSPTRATAMPASVRTALRLMYLGMALTLADVVDIGITRYFGYRHLAGHSDALTAQDAYARLVGGLVLLVAGGLICEGLWLSAVLGCRRGGHWGRILATIYFVVATFGILIRLLVETTLSGRLLDLTVLLVAATALCLLWSRPSGRYFRPQPGPALAYPGPPTWYP
;
A
#
# COMPACT_ATOMS: atom_id res chain seq x y z
N MET A 1 38.01 0.93 -23.31
CA MET A 1 38.39 0.63 -21.91
C MET A 1 37.42 1.26 -20.89
N LYS A 2 37.12 2.57 -20.94
CA LYS A 2 36.13 3.24 -20.05
C LYS A 2 34.72 2.60 -20.08
N SER A 3 34.18 2.26 -21.26
CA SER A 3 32.86 1.60 -21.37
C SER A 3 32.83 0.18 -20.81
N VAL A 4 33.94 -0.57 -20.92
CA VAL A 4 34.06 -1.94 -20.41
C VAL A 4 34.17 -1.94 -18.88
N ILE A 5 34.94 -1.01 -18.31
CA ILE A 5 35.04 -0.85 -16.85
C ILE A 5 33.70 -0.40 -16.25
N ALA A 6 33.02 0.57 -16.86
CA ALA A 6 31.68 1.01 -16.43
C ALA A 6 30.65 -0.14 -16.50
N SER A 7 30.64 -0.90 -17.59
CA SER A 7 29.72 -2.05 -17.75
C SER A 7 30.00 -3.17 -16.75
N THR A 8 31.27 -3.42 -16.41
CA THR A 8 31.68 -4.47 -15.46
C THR A 8 31.37 -4.08 -14.02
N ILE A 9 31.56 -2.81 -13.65
CA ILE A 9 31.17 -2.25 -12.34
C ILE A 9 29.64 -2.27 -12.19
N PHE A 10 28.90 -1.95 -13.26
CA PHE A 10 27.44 -2.01 -13.26
C PHE A 10 26.89 -3.43 -13.07
N LEU A 11 27.51 -4.45 -13.68
CA LEU A 11 27.01 -5.84 -13.57
C LEU A 11 27.38 -6.53 -12.25
N PHE A 12 28.49 -6.14 -11.61
CA PHE A 12 29.01 -6.82 -10.42
C PHE A 12 27.99 -6.96 -9.26
N PRO A 13 27.26 -5.91 -8.83
CA PRO A 13 26.26 -6.05 -7.76
C PRO A 13 25.10 -6.96 -8.17
N PHE A 14 24.67 -6.95 -9.43
CA PHE A 14 23.62 -7.84 -9.92
C PHE A 14 24.08 -9.30 -9.97
N ILE A 15 25.32 -9.56 -10.40
CA ILE A 15 25.92 -10.90 -10.39
C ILE A 15 26.07 -11.39 -8.93
N ALA A 16 26.57 -10.56 -8.02
CA ALA A 16 26.71 -10.91 -6.60
C ALA A 16 25.35 -11.22 -5.95
N ILE A 17 24.31 -10.42 -6.22
CA ILE A 17 22.94 -10.68 -5.77
C ILE A 17 22.40 -11.98 -6.38
N ALA A 18 22.61 -12.21 -7.68
CA ALA A 18 22.17 -13.42 -8.37
C ALA A 18 22.84 -14.67 -7.80
N VAL A 19 24.16 -14.63 -7.58
CA VAL A 19 24.93 -15.70 -6.93
C VAL A 19 24.46 -15.91 -5.49
N PHE A 20 24.26 -14.86 -4.71
CA PHE A 20 23.73 -14.98 -3.34
C PHE A 20 22.34 -15.61 -3.32
N ILE A 21 21.44 -15.20 -4.21
CA ILE A 21 20.11 -15.81 -4.37
C ILE A 21 20.22 -17.27 -4.79
N ALA A 22 21.11 -17.60 -5.73
CA ALA A 22 21.33 -18.96 -6.22
C ALA A 22 21.89 -19.87 -5.13
N VAL A 23 22.97 -19.47 -4.45
CA VAL A 23 23.58 -20.20 -3.32
C VAL A 23 22.55 -20.42 -2.21
N ARG A 24 21.76 -19.40 -1.88
CA ARG A 24 20.71 -19.52 -0.87
C ARG A 24 19.57 -20.43 -1.33
N ALA A 25 19.18 -20.40 -2.60
CA ALA A 25 18.18 -21.30 -3.17
C ALA A 25 18.65 -22.76 -3.18
N VAL A 26 19.93 -23.01 -3.47
CA VAL A 26 20.55 -24.34 -3.39
C VAL A 26 20.61 -24.82 -1.94
N ARG A 27 21.03 -23.97 -0.99
CA ARG A 27 21.00 -24.29 0.45
C ARG A 27 19.59 -24.59 0.95
N ALA A 28 18.58 -23.84 0.51
CA ALA A 28 17.18 -24.06 0.86
C ALA A 28 16.61 -25.35 0.26
N ARG A 29 17.09 -25.80 -0.92
CA ARG A 29 16.72 -27.12 -1.48
C ARG A 29 17.35 -28.27 -0.70
N ARG A 30 18.63 -28.13 -0.32
CA ARG A 30 19.36 -29.17 0.43
C ARG A 30 18.86 -29.39 1.87
N ARG A 31 18.16 -28.42 2.46
CA ARG A 31 17.60 -28.51 3.83
C ARG A 31 16.18 -29.08 3.89
N ARG A 32 15.60 -29.52 2.77
CA ARG A 32 14.22 -30.04 2.77
C ARG A 32 14.23 -31.52 3.11
N GLU A 33 13.63 -31.84 4.24
CA GLU A 33 13.38 -33.22 4.64
C GLU A 33 12.22 -33.78 3.81
N THR A 34 12.40 -35.04 3.39
CA THR A 34 11.43 -35.76 2.56
C THR A 34 10.78 -36.86 3.39
N TYR A 35 9.46 -37.02 3.21
CA TYR A 35 8.66 -38.09 3.77
C TYR A 35 8.39 -39.12 2.69
N ASP A 36 8.37 -40.39 3.09
CA ASP A 36 7.89 -41.44 2.22
C ASP A 36 6.38 -41.28 2.04
N LEU A 37 5.91 -41.40 0.81
CA LEU A 37 4.49 -41.32 0.53
C LEU A 37 3.83 -42.68 0.84
N PRO A 38 2.66 -42.69 1.49
CA PRO A 38 1.91 -43.93 1.63
C PRO A 38 1.45 -44.44 0.25
N PRO A 39 1.16 -45.75 0.12
CA PRO A 39 0.55 -46.29 -1.08
C PRO A 39 -0.79 -45.59 -1.37
N ALA A 40 -1.17 -45.54 -2.66
CA ALA A 40 -2.43 -44.93 -3.06
C ALA A 40 -3.61 -45.64 -2.37
N SER A 41 -4.43 -44.87 -1.67
CA SER A 41 -5.63 -45.36 -0.98
C SER A 41 -6.75 -44.32 -1.04
N PRO A 42 -8.02 -44.71 -0.87
CA PRO A 42 -9.13 -43.75 -0.79
C PRO A 42 -9.03 -42.76 0.38
N SER A 43 -8.25 -43.11 1.40
CA SER A 43 -7.99 -42.30 2.59
C SER A 43 -6.78 -41.37 2.45
N TRP A 44 -6.04 -41.41 1.32
CA TRP A 44 -4.87 -40.57 1.09
C TRP A 44 -4.94 -39.83 -0.25
N THR A 45 -4.64 -38.52 -0.23
CA THR A 45 -4.48 -37.71 -1.44
C THR A 45 -3.09 -37.06 -1.47
N ASP A 46 -2.29 -37.39 -2.48
CA ASP A 46 -1.02 -36.70 -2.74
C ASP A 46 -1.24 -35.37 -3.47
N VAL A 47 -0.94 -34.27 -2.81
CA VAL A 47 -0.98 -32.92 -3.42
C VAL A 47 0.35 -32.53 -4.07
N GLY A 48 1.41 -33.29 -3.84
CA GLY A 48 2.76 -33.01 -4.35
C GLY A 48 2.83 -32.97 -5.88
N SER A 49 2.10 -33.87 -6.54
CA SER A 49 2.01 -33.94 -8.00
C SER A 49 1.50 -32.65 -8.66
N GLU A 50 0.57 -31.94 -8.00
CA GLU A 50 -0.05 -30.71 -8.54
C GLU A 50 0.82 -29.46 -8.33
N VAL A 51 1.64 -29.46 -7.27
CA VAL A 51 2.50 -28.33 -6.88
C VAL A 51 3.39 -27.85 -8.03
N GLY A 52 3.97 -28.79 -8.80
CA GLY A 52 4.86 -28.45 -9.91
C GLY A 52 4.19 -27.61 -10.99
N ARG A 53 2.95 -27.97 -11.34
CA ARG A 53 2.14 -27.27 -12.36
C ARG A 53 1.80 -25.85 -11.92
N ILE A 54 1.29 -25.71 -10.70
CA ILE A 54 0.86 -24.41 -10.15
C ILE A 54 2.06 -23.51 -9.90
N ARG A 55 3.18 -24.07 -9.42
CA ARG A 55 4.42 -23.32 -9.23
C ARG A 55 4.95 -22.75 -10.55
N ARG A 56 4.97 -23.54 -11.63
CA ARG A 56 5.38 -23.05 -12.96
C ARG A 56 4.48 -21.92 -13.45
N ARG A 57 3.16 -22.10 -13.35
CA ARG A 57 2.18 -21.07 -13.73
C ARG A 57 2.34 -19.79 -12.91
N SER A 58 2.52 -19.91 -11.60
CA SER A 58 2.69 -18.77 -10.69
C SER A 58 4.01 -18.03 -10.93
N LEU A 59 5.08 -18.76 -11.27
CA LEU A 59 6.35 -18.14 -11.67
C LEU A 59 6.21 -17.43 -13.01
N ALA A 60 5.58 -18.05 -14.02
CA ALA A 60 5.32 -17.40 -15.30
C ALA A 60 4.49 -16.12 -15.13
N TRP A 61 3.42 -16.18 -14.32
CA TRP A 61 2.64 -15.01 -13.95
C TRP A 61 3.48 -13.93 -13.26
N ALA A 62 4.27 -14.29 -12.25
CA ALA A 62 5.10 -13.34 -11.52
C ALA A 62 6.11 -12.67 -12.44
N THR A 63 6.75 -13.42 -13.34
CA THR A 63 7.67 -12.89 -14.36
C THR A 63 6.94 -11.88 -15.25
N VAL A 64 5.83 -12.27 -15.88
CA VAL A 64 5.06 -11.37 -16.76
C VAL A 64 4.56 -10.12 -16.01
N ALA A 65 4.13 -10.28 -14.77
CA ALA A 65 3.66 -9.18 -13.93
C ALA A 65 4.79 -8.21 -13.56
N VAL A 66 5.97 -8.72 -13.22
CA VAL A 66 7.17 -7.91 -12.95
C VAL A 66 7.61 -7.21 -14.22
N THR A 67 7.78 -7.93 -15.33
CA THR A 67 8.15 -7.37 -16.64
C THR A 67 7.21 -6.26 -17.06
N ARG A 68 5.90 -6.49 -16.96
CA ARG A 68 4.90 -5.44 -17.21
C ARG A 68 5.12 -4.20 -16.35
N ARG A 69 5.33 -4.38 -15.03
CA ARG A 69 5.51 -3.25 -14.10
C ARG A 69 6.84 -2.53 -14.33
N THR A 70 7.91 -3.24 -14.65
CA THR A 70 9.21 -2.64 -14.95
C THR A 70 9.22 -1.95 -16.29
N MET A 71 8.48 -2.43 -17.30
CA MET A 71 8.33 -1.74 -18.57
C MET A 71 7.53 -0.44 -18.40
N VAL A 72 6.38 -0.49 -17.72
CA VAL A 72 5.59 0.73 -17.47
C VAL A 72 6.34 1.70 -16.57
N GLY A 73 6.88 1.23 -15.44
CA GLY A 73 7.62 2.07 -14.50
C GLY A 73 8.93 2.59 -15.09
N GLY A 74 9.65 1.76 -15.83
CA GLY A 74 10.87 2.14 -16.55
C GLY A 74 10.59 3.17 -17.63
N GLY A 75 9.51 3.03 -18.41
CA GLY A 75 9.08 4.06 -19.36
C GLY A 75 8.81 5.40 -18.67
N VAL A 76 8.18 5.40 -17.49
CA VAL A 76 7.96 6.60 -16.68
C VAL A 76 9.28 7.18 -16.15
N VAL A 77 10.18 6.37 -15.63
CA VAL A 77 11.48 6.85 -15.11
C VAL A 77 12.36 7.41 -16.22
N VAL A 78 12.41 6.72 -17.37
CA VAL A 78 13.16 7.15 -18.57
C VAL A 78 12.59 8.47 -19.10
N PHE A 79 11.25 8.60 -19.14
CA PHE A 79 10.59 9.86 -19.46
C PHE A 79 11.00 10.98 -18.50
N VAL A 80 11.01 10.72 -17.18
CA VAL A 80 11.41 11.71 -16.17
C VAL A 80 12.92 12.04 -16.21
N ALA A 81 13.80 11.07 -16.47
CA ALA A 81 15.24 11.28 -16.50
C ALA A 81 15.67 12.10 -17.73
N ASP A 82 15.11 11.80 -18.89
CA ASP A 82 15.31 12.62 -20.10
C ASP A 82 14.68 13.99 -19.97
N TYR A 83 13.56 14.10 -19.25
CA TYR A 83 12.98 15.39 -18.93
C TYR A 83 13.97 16.32 -18.22
N PHE A 84 14.65 15.82 -17.18
CA PHE A 84 15.66 16.58 -16.46
C PHE A 84 16.96 16.75 -17.26
N GLY A 85 17.37 15.75 -18.05
CA GLY A 85 18.56 15.82 -18.90
C GLY A 85 18.40 16.75 -20.12
N ALA A 86 17.21 16.86 -20.68
CA ALA A 86 16.88 17.80 -21.75
C ALA A 86 16.79 19.24 -21.23
N ALA A 87 16.36 19.43 -19.98
CA ALA A 87 16.38 20.74 -19.31
C ALA A 87 17.81 21.27 -19.11
N GLU A 88 18.80 20.39 -18.85
CA GLU A 88 20.22 20.77 -18.79
C GLU A 88 20.86 21.00 -20.16
N ASN A 89 20.42 20.32 -21.21
CA ASN A 89 21.00 20.43 -22.56
C ASN A 89 20.43 21.58 -23.42
N LEU A 90 19.42 22.32 -22.93
CA LEU A 90 18.91 23.52 -23.58
C LEU A 90 19.91 24.70 -23.58
N THR A 91 21.05 24.57 -22.91
CA THR A 91 22.18 25.52 -22.94
C THR A 91 23.27 25.17 -23.97
N GLY A 92 23.16 24.05 -24.69
CA GLY A 92 24.18 23.57 -25.63
C GLY A 92 23.66 23.33 -27.06
N ASP A 93 24.45 23.73 -28.06
CA ASP A 93 24.16 23.77 -29.50
C ASP A 93 24.02 22.39 -30.20
N ARG A 94 23.21 21.48 -29.68
CA ARG A 94 22.91 20.18 -30.32
C ARG A 94 21.53 20.16 -30.96
N SER A 95 21.48 19.67 -32.21
CA SER A 95 20.27 19.69 -33.02
C SER A 95 19.13 18.80 -32.45
N PRO A 96 17.84 19.17 -32.66
CA PRO A 96 16.67 18.54 -32.02
C PRO A 96 16.36 17.09 -32.44
N SER A 97 17.23 16.44 -33.22
CA SER A 97 16.96 15.14 -33.86
C SER A 97 16.98 13.93 -32.89
N GLY A 98 17.45 14.12 -31.65
CA GLY A 98 17.53 13.04 -30.64
C GLY A 98 16.20 12.69 -29.93
N GLY A 99 15.20 13.57 -29.92
CA GLY A 99 13.99 13.40 -29.10
C GLY A 99 12.97 12.37 -29.63
N VAL A 100 12.88 12.20 -30.96
CA VAL A 100 11.92 11.29 -31.61
C VAL A 100 12.20 9.80 -31.30
N PRO A 101 13.43 9.27 -31.44
CA PRO A 101 13.71 7.87 -31.08
C PRO A 101 13.55 7.61 -29.58
N PHE A 102 13.73 8.63 -28.74
CA PHE A 102 13.58 8.51 -27.30
C PHE A 102 12.11 8.45 -26.85
N PHE A 103 11.27 9.35 -27.37
CA PHE A 103 9.82 9.31 -27.14
C PHE A 103 9.20 8.01 -27.65
N ALA A 104 9.66 7.50 -28.79
CA ALA A 104 9.28 6.20 -29.31
C ALA A 104 9.66 5.06 -28.33
N THR A 105 10.82 5.16 -27.68
CA THR A 105 11.28 4.18 -26.67
C THR A 105 10.40 4.22 -25.40
N VAL A 106 10.07 5.42 -24.89
CA VAL A 106 9.15 5.58 -23.75
C VAL A 106 7.77 5.00 -24.08
N CYS A 107 7.23 5.35 -25.25
CA CYS A 107 5.93 4.83 -25.70
C CYS A 107 5.96 3.31 -25.89
N ALA A 108 7.03 2.75 -26.48
CA ALA A 108 7.19 1.32 -26.66
C ALA A 108 7.26 0.57 -25.31
N LEU A 109 7.94 1.12 -24.30
CA LEU A 109 8.00 0.56 -22.95
C LEU A 109 6.62 0.56 -22.28
N ILE A 110 5.91 1.69 -22.32
CA ILE A 110 4.58 1.80 -21.69
C ILE A 110 3.56 0.91 -22.42
N LEU A 111 3.46 1.01 -23.75
CA LEU A 111 2.53 0.23 -24.56
C LEU A 111 2.85 -1.26 -24.53
N GLY A 112 4.12 -1.64 -24.59
CA GLY A 112 4.56 -3.04 -24.43
C GLY A 112 4.20 -3.60 -23.05
N GLY A 113 4.40 -2.81 -21.99
CA GLY A 113 3.93 -3.17 -20.65
C GLY A 113 2.41 -3.33 -20.57
N LEU A 114 1.64 -2.43 -21.18
CA LEU A 114 0.17 -2.52 -21.23
C LEU A 114 -0.30 -3.74 -22.05
N ALA A 115 0.35 -4.06 -23.16
CA ALA A 115 0.06 -5.23 -24.00
C ALA A 115 0.28 -6.57 -23.28
N LEU A 116 1.13 -6.61 -22.25
CA LEU A 116 1.29 -7.78 -21.38
C LEU A 116 0.13 -8.00 -20.39
N THR A 117 -0.82 -7.06 -20.29
CA THR A 117 -1.96 -7.16 -19.37
C THR A 117 -2.87 -8.39 -19.63
N PRO A 118 -3.32 -8.71 -20.86
CA PRO A 118 -4.10 -9.92 -21.13
C PRO A 118 -3.34 -11.20 -20.76
N LEU A 119 -2.05 -11.30 -21.10
CA LEU A 119 -1.23 -12.46 -20.72
C LEU A 119 -1.09 -12.59 -19.20
N CYS A 120 -0.88 -11.47 -18.51
CA CYS A 120 -0.87 -11.41 -17.05
C CYS A 120 -2.20 -11.89 -16.44
N ARG A 121 -3.35 -11.56 -17.08
CA ARG A 121 -4.66 -12.06 -16.65
C ARG A 121 -4.84 -13.56 -16.92
N ALA A 122 -4.38 -14.07 -18.07
CA ALA A 122 -4.51 -15.48 -18.44
C ALA A 122 -3.65 -16.41 -17.55
N LEU A 123 -2.42 -15.98 -17.22
CA LEU A 123 -1.50 -16.73 -16.36
C LEU A 123 -1.89 -16.64 -14.88
N ARG A 124 -2.76 -15.71 -14.50
CA ARG A 124 -3.19 -15.50 -13.12
C ARG A 124 -3.85 -16.76 -12.57
N ASP A 125 -3.31 -17.29 -11.48
CA ASP A 125 -3.94 -18.38 -10.74
C ASP A 125 -4.77 -17.79 -9.58
N PRO A 126 -6.07 -18.16 -9.44
CA PRO A 126 -6.90 -17.72 -8.33
C PRO A 126 -6.27 -18.01 -6.97
N LEU A 127 -5.50 -19.11 -6.86
CA LEU A 127 -4.80 -19.46 -5.64
C LEU A 127 -3.86 -18.33 -5.19
N TYR A 128 -3.22 -17.56 -6.05
CA TYR A 128 -2.19 -16.58 -5.63
C TYR A 128 -2.45 -15.16 -6.16
N SER A 129 -3.66 -14.91 -6.65
CA SER A 129 -4.05 -13.57 -7.09
C SER A 129 -4.15 -12.58 -5.92
N ASP A 130 -3.40 -11.47 -6.01
CA ASP A 130 -3.39 -10.36 -5.04
C ASP A 130 -4.82 -9.80 -4.74
N GLU A 131 -5.82 -10.02 -5.62
CA GLU A 131 -7.17 -9.46 -5.50
C GLU A 131 -7.96 -10.01 -4.31
N VAL A 132 -7.86 -11.31 -3.99
CA VAL A 132 -8.54 -11.87 -2.80
C VAL A 132 -7.90 -11.33 -1.50
N TYR A 133 -6.65 -10.87 -1.59
CA TYR A 133 -5.90 -10.32 -0.48
C TYR A 133 -6.14 -8.81 -0.29
N GLU A 134 -6.42 -8.06 -1.37
CA GLU A 134 -6.80 -6.64 -1.34
C GLU A 134 -8.32 -6.41 -1.18
N THR A 135 -9.17 -7.37 -1.55
CA THR A 135 -10.62 -7.27 -1.27
C THR A 135 -10.98 -7.66 0.17
N ASP A 136 -10.12 -8.40 0.86
CA ASP A 136 -10.10 -8.49 2.34
C ASP A 136 -9.38 -7.28 2.96
N GLU A 137 -9.48 -6.11 2.33
CA GLU A 137 -9.51 -4.82 3.03
C GLU A 137 -10.70 -4.87 4.00
N ARG A 138 -10.54 -5.62 5.10
CA ARG A 138 -11.25 -5.47 6.36
C ARG A 138 -11.43 -3.97 6.53
N ARG A 139 -12.69 -3.49 6.50
CA ARG A 139 -12.98 -2.07 6.73
C ARG A 139 -12.15 -1.63 7.94
N PRO A 140 -11.22 -0.68 7.78
CA PRO A 140 -10.08 -0.57 8.68
C PRO A 140 -10.55 -0.34 10.12
N SER A 141 -10.37 -1.34 10.97
CA SER A 141 -10.65 -1.25 12.40
C SER A 141 -9.66 -0.32 13.11
N SER A 142 -8.52 0.00 12.48
CA SER A 142 -7.48 0.89 13.00
C SER A 142 -6.82 1.71 11.88
N ALA A 143 -7.03 3.02 11.86
CA ALA A 143 -6.28 3.88 10.94
C ALA A 143 -4.81 4.08 11.32
N ILE A 144 -4.41 3.80 12.57
CA ILE A 144 -2.98 3.70 12.92
C ILE A 144 -2.35 2.59 12.10
N GLY A 145 -3.02 1.45 12.00
CA GLY A 145 -2.55 0.33 11.20
C GLY A 145 -2.41 0.67 9.72
N LEU A 146 -3.39 1.38 9.15
CA LEU A 146 -3.35 1.84 7.77
C LEU A 146 -2.24 2.88 7.54
N GLY A 147 -2.07 3.83 8.47
CA GLY A 147 -1.03 4.86 8.45
C GLY A 147 0.37 4.26 8.47
N LEU A 148 0.63 3.29 9.35
CA LEU A 148 1.93 2.60 9.41
C LEU A 148 2.26 1.86 8.10
N ARG A 149 1.27 1.22 7.46
CA ARG A 149 1.48 0.56 6.15
C ARG A 149 1.73 1.56 5.03
N PHE A 150 1.12 2.75 5.10
CA PHE A 150 1.38 3.82 4.15
C PHE A 150 2.79 4.39 4.33
N ILE A 151 3.19 4.68 5.57
CA ILE A 151 4.55 5.11 5.93
C ILE A 151 5.58 4.07 5.47
N ALA A 152 5.33 2.77 5.71
CA ALA A 152 6.20 1.69 5.23
C ALA A 152 6.40 1.71 3.70
N LYS A 153 5.36 2.00 2.93
CA LYS A 153 5.47 2.14 1.45
C LYS A 153 6.22 3.42 1.07
N LEU A 154 5.97 4.52 1.79
CA LEU A 154 6.68 5.79 1.59
C LEU A 154 8.16 5.70 1.95
N LEU A 155 8.61 4.82 2.86
CA LEU A 155 10.04 4.65 3.14
C LEU A 155 10.81 3.96 2.00
N ILE A 156 10.11 3.21 1.14
CA ILE A 156 10.73 2.47 0.02
C ILE A 156 11.00 3.38 -1.17
N LEU A 157 10.13 4.37 -1.43
CA LEU A 157 10.20 5.24 -2.61
C LEU A 157 11.46 6.14 -2.61
N PRO A 158 11.80 6.87 -1.52
CA PRO A 158 12.98 7.70 -1.42
C PRO A 158 14.24 6.86 -1.49
N ALA A 159 14.29 5.67 -0.89
CA ALA A 159 15.50 4.85 -0.91
C ALA A 159 15.90 4.44 -2.34
N VAL A 160 14.92 4.17 -3.21
CA VAL A 160 15.15 3.94 -4.65
C VAL A 160 15.55 5.24 -5.36
N PHE A 161 14.94 6.37 -4.99
CA PHE A 161 15.22 7.67 -5.58
C PHE A 161 16.61 8.20 -5.19
N THR A 162 17.04 8.04 -3.94
CA THR A 162 18.38 8.42 -3.47
C THR A 162 19.44 7.58 -4.18
N ALA A 163 19.20 6.27 -4.36
CA ALA A 163 20.10 5.41 -5.15
C ALA A 163 20.20 5.84 -6.62
N ALA A 164 19.11 6.34 -7.21
CA ALA A 164 19.10 6.88 -8.56
C ALA A 164 19.78 8.26 -8.64
N ALA A 165 19.56 9.15 -7.67
CA ALA A 165 20.17 10.47 -7.59
C ALA A 165 21.69 10.42 -7.43
N PHE A 166 22.21 9.41 -6.70
CA PHE A 166 23.66 9.18 -6.62
C PHE A 166 24.29 8.87 -7.99
N GLN A 167 23.56 8.25 -8.92
CA GLN A 167 24.08 7.94 -10.26
C GLN A 167 24.21 9.16 -11.17
N VAL A 168 23.40 10.20 -10.94
CA VAL A 168 23.45 11.45 -11.71
C VAL A 168 24.67 12.28 -11.30
N GLY A 169 24.99 12.31 -9.99
CA GLY A 169 26.16 13.03 -9.48
C GLY A 169 27.50 12.48 -10.01
N ASP A 170 27.60 11.18 -10.24
CA ASP A 170 28.84 10.55 -10.76
C ASP A 170 29.11 10.91 -12.22
N LEU A 171 28.06 11.07 -13.04
CA LEU A 171 28.20 11.47 -14.43
C LEU A 171 28.79 12.89 -14.55
N ILE A 172 28.34 13.78 -13.66
CA ILE A 172 28.79 15.18 -13.57
C ILE A 172 30.25 15.24 -13.13
N THR A 173 30.62 14.47 -12.10
CA THR A 173 31.99 14.47 -11.54
C THR A 173 33.02 13.86 -12.50
N LEU A 174 32.64 12.84 -13.27
CA LEU A 174 33.50 12.27 -14.32
C LEU A 174 33.68 13.21 -15.51
N GLY A 175 32.67 14.03 -15.82
CA GLY A 175 32.74 15.08 -16.83
C GLY A 175 33.74 16.18 -16.44
N SER A 176 33.65 16.70 -15.21
CA SER A 176 34.51 17.79 -14.72
C SER A 176 35.99 17.40 -14.60
N VAL A 177 36.28 16.16 -14.18
CA VAL A 177 37.67 15.64 -14.10
C VAL A 177 38.26 15.45 -15.49
N GLY A 178 37.45 15.07 -16.49
CA GLY A 178 37.90 14.99 -17.88
C GLY A 178 38.32 16.35 -18.45
N GLN A 179 37.62 17.41 -18.04
CA GLN A 179 37.91 18.79 -18.44
C GLN A 179 39.18 19.34 -17.77
N SER A 180 39.34 19.17 -16.45
CA SER A 180 40.54 19.64 -15.73
C SER A 180 41.84 18.94 -16.18
N GLN A 181 41.74 17.73 -16.73
CA GLN A 181 42.89 17.01 -17.28
C GLN A 181 43.30 17.54 -18.66
N ALA A 182 42.35 18.05 -19.44
CA ALA A 182 42.61 18.72 -20.71
C ALA A 182 43.35 20.05 -20.50
N ASP A 183 43.12 20.69 -19.35
CA ASP A 183 43.73 21.98 -18.98
C ASP A 183 45.11 21.84 -18.29
N GLY A 184 45.65 20.63 -18.17
CA GLY A 184 47.01 20.39 -17.68
C GLY A 184 47.27 20.60 -16.18
N ALA A 185 46.26 20.97 -15.40
CA ALA A 185 46.38 21.35 -13.98
C ALA A 185 45.85 20.27 -12.99
N GLY A 186 45.77 19.00 -13.40
CA GLY A 186 45.08 17.95 -12.66
C GLY A 186 45.98 16.99 -11.85
N PRO A 187 45.50 16.46 -10.70
CA PRO A 187 46.17 15.39 -9.94
C PRO A 187 46.41 14.12 -10.78
N SER A 188 47.42 13.30 -10.40
CA SER A 188 47.79 12.10 -11.15
C SER A 188 46.63 11.09 -11.27
N LEU A 189 46.45 10.49 -12.45
CA LEU A 189 45.36 9.55 -12.76
C LEU A 189 45.19 8.43 -11.73
N THR A 190 46.28 7.97 -11.11
CA THR A 190 46.28 6.92 -10.09
C THR A 190 45.73 7.39 -8.74
N SER A 191 46.03 8.63 -8.32
CA SER A 191 45.50 9.21 -7.07
C SER A 191 44.02 9.58 -7.17
N VAL A 192 43.60 10.06 -8.35
CA VAL A 192 42.19 10.32 -8.67
C VAL A 192 41.40 9.02 -8.78
N ALA A 193 41.92 8.01 -9.46
CA ALA A 193 41.23 6.72 -9.58
C ALA A 193 41.11 6.01 -8.22
N GLY A 194 42.13 6.07 -7.36
CA GLY A 194 42.11 5.47 -6.03
C GLY A 194 41.12 6.15 -5.09
N SER A 195 41.13 7.49 -5.01
CA SER A 195 40.18 8.25 -4.20
C SER A 195 38.74 8.11 -4.71
N PHE A 196 38.55 8.08 -6.03
CA PHE A 196 37.26 7.83 -6.66
C PHE A 196 36.71 6.44 -6.30
N LEU A 197 37.49 5.37 -6.49
CA LEU A 197 37.08 4.00 -6.14
C LEU A 197 36.75 3.84 -4.66
N LEU A 198 37.56 4.40 -3.74
CA LEU A 198 37.29 4.36 -2.31
C LEU A 198 36.02 5.15 -1.94
N SER A 199 35.84 6.34 -2.53
CA SER A 199 34.63 7.15 -2.31
C SER A 199 33.37 6.46 -2.84
N GLU A 200 33.46 5.78 -3.98
CA GLU A 200 32.35 5.04 -4.58
C GLU A 200 32.01 3.78 -3.79
N ILE A 201 33.00 2.98 -3.39
CA ILE A 201 32.78 1.83 -2.51
C ILE A 201 32.10 2.28 -1.20
N PHE A 202 32.55 3.40 -0.62
CA PHE A 202 31.95 3.94 0.60
C PHE A 202 30.52 4.44 0.38
N ARG A 203 30.26 5.20 -0.68
CA ARG A 203 28.92 5.71 -1.05
C ARG A 203 27.93 4.58 -1.33
N TYR A 204 28.31 3.60 -2.16
CA TYR A 204 27.47 2.44 -2.43
C TYR A 204 27.27 1.57 -1.19
N GLY A 205 28.30 1.43 -0.34
CA GLY A 205 28.21 0.76 0.94
C GLY A 205 27.20 1.43 1.89
N LEU A 206 27.26 2.76 2.01
CA LEU A 206 26.34 3.55 2.82
C LEU A 206 24.92 3.52 2.26
N ALA A 207 24.75 3.67 0.95
CA ALA A 207 23.45 3.57 0.28
C ALA A 207 22.82 2.18 0.45
N ALA A 208 23.60 1.12 0.31
CA ALA A 208 23.16 -0.26 0.55
C ALA A 208 22.78 -0.49 2.02
N ALA A 209 23.55 0.03 2.97
CA ALA A 209 23.24 -0.04 4.40
C ALA A 209 21.95 0.72 4.74
N MET A 210 21.76 1.92 4.17
CA MET A 210 20.56 2.73 4.33
C MET A 210 19.34 2.05 3.71
N LEU A 211 19.46 1.49 2.50
CA LEU A 211 18.42 0.68 1.86
C LEU A 211 18.05 -0.54 2.71
N ALA A 212 19.02 -1.23 3.31
CA ALA A 212 18.78 -2.36 4.19
C ALA A 212 18.05 -1.94 5.47
N LEU A 213 18.47 -0.84 6.10
CA LEU A 213 17.86 -0.29 7.31
C LEU A 213 16.43 0.20 7.05
N LEU A 214 16.22 1.01 6.02
CA LEU A 214 14.90 1.52 5.61
C LEU A 214 13.98 0.39 5.17
N GLY A 215 14.50 -0.61 4.45
CA GLY A 215 13.77 -1.82 4.11
C GLY A 215 13.35 -2.62 5.34
N ALA A 216 14.23 -2.78 6.33
CA ALA A 216 13.90 -3.44 7.59
C ALA A 216 12.84 -2.66 8.40
N ALA A 217 12.98 -1.34 8.48
CA ALA A 217 12.01 -0.45 9.12
C ALA A 217 10.65 -0.52 8.42
N ALA A 218 10.60 -0.46 7.09
CA ALA A 218 9.39 -0.61 6.29
C ALA A 218 8.70 -1.96 6.56
N VAL A 219 9.46 -3.06 6.61
CA VAL A 219 8.92 -4.39 6.95
C VAL A 219 8.36 -4.43 8.38
N ALA A 220 9.06 -3.83 9.34
CA ALA A 220 8.61 -3.77 10.73
C ALA A 220 7.31 -2.96 10.87
N LEU A 221 7.25 -1.79 10.23
CA LEU A 221 6.08 -0.91 10.23
C LEU A 221 4.87 -1.53 9.51
N ASP A 222 5.07 -2.19 8.35
CA ASP A 222 3.98 -2.89 7.65
C ASP A 222 3.44 -4.04 8.50
N ARG A 223 4.31 -4.80 9.18
CA ARG A 223 3.90 -5.88 10.09
C ARG A 223 3.16 -5.37 11.32
N LEU A 224 3.65 -4.30 11.94
CA LEU A 224 2.97 -3.66 13.06
C LEU A 224 1.60 -3.12 12.62
N GLY A 225 1.55 -2.50 11.44
CA GLY A 225 0.32 -2.01 10.83
C GLY A 225 -0.70 -3.13 10.60
N LEU A 226 -0.26 -4.28 10.07
CA LEU A 226 -1.11 -5.46 9.89
C LEU A 226 -1.63 -6.03 11.23
N ARG A 227 -0.81 -6.03 12.29
CA ARG A 227 -1.23 -6.49 13.63
C ARG A 227 -2.32 -5.58 14.20
N LEU A 228 -2.17 -4.26 14.03
CA LEU A 228 -3.17 -3.29 14.46
C LEU A 228 -4.47 -3.34 13.65
N LEU A 229 -4.41 -3.83 12.39
CA LEU A 229 -5.59 -4.08 11.56
C LEU A 229 -6.26 -5.43 11.85
N THR A 230 -5.66 -6.27 12.71
CA THR A 230 -6.24 -7.58 13.03
C THR A 230 -7.49 -7.39 13.88
N GLU A 231 -8.62 -7.80 13.34
CA GLU A 231 -9.93 -7.71 13.99
C GLU A 231 -10.06 -8.73 15.11
N GLU A 232 -10.87 -8.37 16.11
CA GLU A 232 -11.25 -9.27 17.19
C GLU A 232 -12.27 -10.29 16.71
N ALA A 233 -12.22 -11.52 17.25
CA ALA A 233 -13.10 -12.60 16.84
C ALA A 233 -14.59 -12.19 16.92
N GLN A 234 -15.03 -11.59 18.03
CA GLN A 234 -16.42 -11.16 18.18
C GLN A 234 -16.86 -10.15 17.11
N THR A 235 -16.01 -9.16 16.80
CA THR A 235 -16.29 -8.18 15.74
C THR A 235 -16.35 -8.82 14.36
N LEU A 236 -15.47 -9.80 14.10
CA LEU A 236 -15.46 -10.54 12.85
C LEU A 236 -16.74 -11.37 12.70
N LEU A 237 -17.16 -12.09 13.74
CA LEU A 237 -18.36 -12.93 13.74
C LEU A 237 -19.65 -12.11 13.60
N GLN A 238 -19.70 -10.89 14.16
CA GLN A 238 -20.83 -9.98 13.96
C GLN A 238 -20.95 -9.49 12.50
N ARG A 239 -19.82 -9.41 11.78
CA ARG A 239 -19.77 -8.91 10.41
C ARG A 239 -19.93 -10.01 9.37
N ASP A 240 -19.31 -11.17 9.62
CA ASP A 240 -19.27 -12.29 8.69
C ASP A 240 -20.34 -13.31 9.09
N PRO A 241 -21.47 -13.40 8.35
CA PRO A 241 -22.56 -14.31 8.68
C PRO A 241 -22.23 -15.78 8.43
N ARG A 242 -21.07 -16.12 7.86
CA ARG A 242 -20.66 -17.51 7.62
C ARG A 242 -20.31 -18.18 8.95
N ARG A 243 -20.60 -19.48 9.06
CA ARG A 243 -20.21 -20.28 10.23
C ARG A 243 -18.68 -20.25 10.41
N PRO A 244 -18.19 -20.03 11.64
CA PRO A 244 -16.77 -19.93 11.88
C PRO A 244 -16.04 -21.26 11.76
N ILE A 245 -14.73 -21.20 11.66
CA ILE A 245 -13.85 -22.34 11.86
C ILE A 245 -13.09 -22.06 13.15
N LEU A 246 -13.21 -22.95 14.13
CA LEU A 246 -12.50 -22.83 15.40
C LEU A 246 -11.12 -23.48 15.28
N TYR A 247 -10.05 -22.77 15.62
CA TYR A 247 -8.70 -23.31 15.63
C TYR A 247 -8.15 -23.45 17.05
N LEU A 248 -7.95 -24.70 17.47
CA LEU A 248 -7.42 -25.11 18.76
C LEU A 248 -5.95 -25.52 18.64
N ARG A 249 -5.10 -24.97 19.49
CA ARG A 249 -3.65 -25.18 19.47
C ARG A 249 -3.02 -24.80 20.80
N ASN A 250 -1.85 -25.36 21.07
CA ASN A 250 -0.98 -24.82 22.11
C ASN A 250 -0.45 -23.45 21.71
N PHE A 251 -0.36 -22.52 22.65
CA PHE A 251 0.18 -21.18 22.38
C PHE A 251 1.63 -21.21 21.85
N GLY A 252 2.44 -22.19 22.27
CA GLY A 252 3.79 -22.40 21.73
C GLY A 252 3.84 -22.70 20.23
N ASP A 253 2.74 -23.17 19.64
CA ASP A 253 2.66 -23.47 18.20
C ASP A 253 2.56 -22.18 17.34
N ASP A 254 2.34 -21.01 17.95
CA ASP A 254 2.34 -19.70 17.26
C ASP A 254 3.72 -19.34 16.69
N GLU A 255 4.78 -19.94 17.22
CA GLU A 255 6.15 -19.67 16.81
C GLU A 255 6.53 -20.34 15.49
N PHE A 256 5.76 -21.33 15.03
CA PHE A 256 6.08 -22.07 13.82
C PHE A 256 6.16 -21.14 12.61
N ARG A 257 7.24 -21.28 11.83
CA ARG A 257 7.48 -20.46 10.64
C ARG A 257 7.60 -21.33 9.42
N ILE A 258 7.09 -20.83 8.30
CA ILE A 258 7.22 -21.45 6.99
C ILE A 258 7.91 -20.51 6.01
N GLU A 259 8.69 -21.07 5.09
CA GLU A 259 9.24 -20.32 3.96
C GLU A 259 8.10 -19.89 3.02
N ALA A 260 7.90 -18.58 2.91
CA ALA A 260 6.96 -18.00 1.97
C ALA A 260 7.51 -18.07 0.54
N ALA A 261 6.70 -18.62 -0.36
CA ALA A 261 6.95 -18.58 -1.79
C ALA A 261 7.06 -17.13 -2.28
N GLY A 262 7.88 -16.88 -3.30
CA GLY A 262 8.05 -15.52 -3.86
C GLY A 262 6.73 -14.86 -4.29
N PRO A 263 5.86 -15.56 -5.06
CA PRO A 263 4.59 -15.01 -5.53
C PRO A 263 3.57 -14.76 -4.41
N SER A 264 3.65 -15.46 -3.28
CA SER A 264 2.67 -15.38 -2.19
C SER A 264 2.97 -14.29 -1.15
N ARG A 265 4.01 -13.47 -1.39
CA ARG A 265 4.39 -12.39 -0.46
C ARG A 265 3.49 -11.17 -0.61
N ARG A 266 3.02 -10.68 0.53
CA ARG A 266 2.09 -9.55 0.66
C ARG A 266 2.76 -8.21 0.33
N GLY A 267 2.17 -7.46 -0.61
CA GLY A 267 2.55 -6.07 -0.89
C GLY A 267 3.97 -5.86 -1.42
N LEU A 268 4.30 -4.61 -1.74
CA LEU A 268 5.64 -4.22 -2.23
C LEU A 268 6.72 -4.52 -1.17
N VAL A 269 6.42 -4.19 0.09
CA VAL A 269 7.31 -4.37 1.25
C VAL A 269 7.68 -5.85 1.46
N GLY A 270 6.68 -6.75 1.45
CA GLY A 270 6.93 -8.19 1.62
C GLY A 270 7.68 -8.82 0.44
N LYS A 271 7.50 -8.30 -0.77
CA LYS A 271 8.25 -8.75 -1.97
C LYS A 271 9.74 -8.36 -1.88
N LEU A 272 10.05 -7.19 -1.33
CA LEU A 272 11.42 -6.69 -1.14
C LEU A 272 12.12 -7.21 0.12
N ALA A 273 11.37 -7.79 1.08
CA ALA A 273 11.95 -8.33 2.31
C ALA A 273 12.96 -9.46 2.04
N LEU A 274 14.19 -9.28 2.55
CA LEU A 274 15.28 -10.28 2.47
C LEU A 274 14.96 -11.57 3.25
N ARG A 275 14.25 -11.45 4.38
CA ARG A 275 13.78 -12.59 5.18
C ARG A 275 12.49 -13.16 4.58
N ARG A 276 12.56 -14.41 4.10
CA ARG A 276 11.48 -15.11 3.39
C ARG A 276 10.55 -15.93 4.31
N THR A 277 10.65 -15.80 5.64
CA THR A 277 9.86 -16.63 6.57
C THR A 277 8.70 -15.86 7.18
N ARG A 278 7.55 -16.52 7.29
CA ARG A 278 6.34 -15.99 7.93
C ARG A 278 5.77 -16.99 8.95
N PRO A 279 5.00 -16.52 9.95
CA PRO A 279 4.24 -17.41 10.82
C PRO A 279 3.41 -18.40 10.00
N PHE A 280 3.40 -19.65 10.42
CA PHE A 280 2.66 -20.71 9.75
C PHE A 280 1.16 -20.45 9.79
N GLU A 281 0.65 -19.96 10.93
CA GLU A 281 -0.76 -19.57 11.11
C GLU A 281 -1.26 -18.63 10.01
N GLU A 282 -0.46 -17.61 9.68
CA GLU A 282 -0.77 -16.63 8.64
C GLU A 282 -1.01 -17.27 7.25
N THR A 283 -0.36 -18.40 6.98
CA THR A 283 -0.45 -19.11 5.69
C THR A 283 -1.78 -19.80 5.51
N PHE A 284 -2.19 -20.60 6.49
CA PHE A 284 -3.37 -21.43 6.35
C PHE A 284 -4.62 -20.68 6.82
N ALA A 285 -4.50 -19.70 7.73
CA ALA A 285 -5.63 -18.92 8.20
C ALA A 285 -6.38 -18.22 7.08
N TRP A 286 -5.63 -17.64 6.14
CA TRP A 286 -6.22 -17.01 4.97
C TRP A 286 -6.95 -18.01 4.06
N ARG A 287 -6.48 -19.26 3.97
CA ARG A 287 -7.17 -20.30 3.18
C ARG A 287 -8.45 -20.77 3.85
N LEU A 288 -8.42 -20.97 5.17
CA LEU A 288 -9.61 -21.33 5.94
C LEU A 288 -10.67 -20.21 5.88
N ASN A 289 -10.26 -18.95 5.92
CA ASN A 289 -11.15 -17.78 5.80
C ASN A 289 -11.98 -17.75 4.50
N GLN A 290 -11.59 -18.50 3.46
CA GLN A 290 -12.39 -18.63 2.23
C GLN A 290 -13.68 -19.44 2.47
N TYR A 291 -13.68 -20.34 3.46
CA TYR A 291 -14.80 -21.22 3.79
C TYR A 291 -15.63 -20.67 4.96
N GLY A 292 -14.99 -20.06 5.95
CA GLY A 292 -15.65 -19.40 7.08
C GLY A 292 -14.65 -18.62 7.93
N PRO A 293 -15.07 -17.64 8.75
CA PRO A 293 -14.17 -16.85 9.57
C PRO A 293 -13.39 -17.73 10.54
N LEU A 294 -12.06 -17.74 10.43
CA LEU A 294 -11.19 -18.48 11.33
C LEU A 294 -11.00 -17.73 12.65
N ILE A 295 -11.39 -18.37 13.74
CA ILE A 295 -11.27 -17.83 15.10
C ILE A 295 -10.37 -18.73 15.95
N ALA A 296 -9.66 -18.14 16.90
CA ALA A 296 -8.82 -18.90 17.82
C ALA A 296 -8.62 -18.17 19.15
N ALA A 297 -8.42 -18.91 20.24
CA ALA A 297 -8.07 -18.32 21.54
C ALA A 297 -6.72 -17.58 21.47
N ASN A 298 -6.66 -16.42 22.13
CA ASN A 298 -5.43 -15.65 22.31
C ASN A 298 -4.69 -16.11 23.56
N ASP A 299 -3.36 -16.03 23.54
CA ASP A 299 -2.55 -16.14 24.75
C ASP A 299 -2.91 -14.97 25.69
N PRO A 300 -3.32 -15.23 26.95
CA PRO A 300 -3.67 -14.17 27.90
C PRO A 300 -2.49 -13.24 28.23
N ASN A 301 -1.24 -13.69 28.05
CA ASN A 301 -0.04 -12.91 28.37
C ASN A 301 0.34 -11.92 27.25
N ILE A 302 -0.19 -12.09 26.04
CA ILE A 302 0.19 -11.28 24.89
C ILE A 302 -0.79 -10.12 24.69
N ARG A 303 -0.30 -8.89 24.85
CA ARG A 303 -1.11 -7.65 24.69
C ARG A 303 -1.46 -7.29 23.25
N LEU A 304 -0.66 -7.71 22.26
CA LEU A 304 -0.87 -7.40 20.85
C LEU A 304 -1.28 -8.65 20.08
N ARG A 305 -2.41 -8.58 19.38
CA ARG A 305 -2.94 -9.68 18.57
C ARG A 305 -1.92 -10.13 17.51
N THR A 306 -1.73 -11.45 17.39
CA THR A 306 -0.88 -12.05 16.36
C THR A 306 -1.62 -12.11 15.02
N LEU A 307 -0.85 -12.20 13.92
CA LEU A 307 -1.41 -12.27 12.56
C LEU A 307 -1.86 -13.71 12.26
N GLY A 308 -3.04 -13.89 11.69
CA GLY A 308 -3.59 -15.21 11.38
C GLY A 308 -5.10 -15.24 11.60
N ALA A 309 -5.55 -16.21 12.42
CA ALA A 309 -6.93 -16.29 12.89
C ALA A 309 -7.31 -15.04 13.68
N ALA A 310 -8.59 -14.67 13.63
CA ALA A 310 -9.11 -13.64 14.52
C ALA A 310 -9.07 -14.14 15.97
N LYS A 311 -8.44 -13.37 16.85
CA LYS A 311 -8.19 -13.79 18.22
C LYS A 311 -9.38 -13.45 19.12
N MET A 312 -9.82 -14.42 19.92
CA MET A 312 -10.80 -14.22 21.00
C MET A 312 -10.08 -14.07 22.35
N HIS A 313 -10.52 -13.11 23.15
CA HIS A 313 -10.11 -13.00 24.55
C HIS A 313 -11.14 -13.71 25.40
N LEU A 314 -10.73 -14.84 25.98
CA LEU A 314 -11.58 -15.60 26.89
C LEU A 314 -11.24 -15.21 28.33
N PRO A 315 -12.24 -14.95 29.19
CA PRO A 315 -12.01 -14.75 30.62
C PRO A 315 -11.43 -16.03 31.24
N HIS A 316 -10.59 -15.89 32.28
CA HIS A 316 -9.96 -17.04 32.95
C HIS A 316 -10.97 -17.99 33.60
N VAL A 317 -12.16 -17.49 33.94
CA VAL A 317 -13.27 -18.26 34.51
C VAL A 317 -14.24 -18.62 33.37
N ASN A 318 -14.66 -19.88 33.28
CA ASN A 318 -15.60 -20.40 32.27
C ASN A 318 -15.12 -20.31 30.80
N TRP A 319 -13.80 -20.30 30.57
CA TRP A 319 -13.27 -20.35 29.19
C TRP A 319 -13.65 -21.66 28.48
N LYS A 320 -13.74 -22.77 29.23
CA LYS A 320 -14.11 -24.09 28.72
C LYS A 320 -15.49 -24.10 28.08
N ASP A 321 -16.49 -23.57 28.79
CA ASP A 321 -17.87 -23.51 28.30
C ASP A 321 -17.98 -22.66 27.02
N GLN A 322 -17.22 -21.57 26.94
CA GLN A 322 -17.16 -20.73 25.74
C GLN A 322 -16.49 -21.45 24.56
N VAL A 323 -15.39 -22.16 24.80
CA VAL A 323 -14.72 -22.96 23.75
C VAL A 323 -15.67 -24.05 23.23
N GLU A 324 -16.40 -24.70 24.12
CA GLU A 324 -17.39 -25.73 23.77
C GLU A 324 -18.54 -25.14 22.93
N ALA A 325 -19.08 -23.98 23.31
CA ALA A 325 -20.10 -23.26 22.53
C ALA A 325 -19.58 -22.85 21.14
N TYR A 326 -18.38 -22.27 21.05
CA TYR A 326 -17.77 -21.92 19.75
C TYR A 326 -17.52 -23.16 18.89
N ALA A 327 -17.14 -24.29 19.50
CA ALA A 327 -16.89 -25.54 18.79
C ALA A 327 -18.19 -26.07 18.18
N ALA A 328 -19.29 -26.08 18.93
CA ALA A 328 -20.59 -26.55 18.47
C ALA A 328 -21.17 -25.69 17.32
N ASP A 329 -20.99 -24.37 17.37
CA ASP A 329 -21.50 -23.44 16.35
C ASP A 329 -20.64 -23.38 15.08
N SER A 330 -19.40 -23.89 15.14
CA SER A 330 -18.45 -23.85 14.05
C SER A 330 -18.83 -24.78 12.89
N LEU A 331 -18.43 -24.38 11.68
CA LEU A 331 -18.42 -25.24 10.50
C LEU A 331 -17.55 -26.48 10.77
N ALA A 332 -16.36 -26.26 11.34
CA ALA A 332 -15.43 -27.32 11.72
C ALA A 332 -14.46 -26.84 12.80
N VAL A 333 -13.89 -27.80 13.53
CA VAL A 333 -12.81 -27.56 14.50
C VAL A 333 -11.48 -28.02 13.90
N VAL A 334 -10.49 -27.14 13.85
CA VAL A 334 -9.12 -27.43 13.41
C VAL A 334 -8.24 -27.57 14.64
N ILE A 335 -7.45 -28.63 14.73
CA ILE A 335 -6.57 -28.91 15.88
C ILE A 335 -5.13 -29.06 15.39
N SER A 336 -4.16 -28.44 16.08
CA SER A 336 -2.74 -28.76 15.88
C SER A 336 -2.41 -30.15 16.42
N ALA A 337 -2.10 -31.10 15.54
CA ALA A 337 -1.95 -32.52 15.86
C ALA A 337 -0.49 -32.99 16.01
N THR A 338 0.47 -32.06 16.10
CA THR A 338 1.85 -32.36 16.49
C THR A 338 2.33 -31.42 17.60
N PRO A 339 1.62 -31.43 18.75
CA PRO A 339 1.89 -30.49 19.83
C PRO A 339 3.33 -30.64 20.33
N THR A 340 3.92 -29.54 20.76
CA THR A 340 5.22 -29.54 21.45
C THR A 340 5.15 -30.30 22.78
N GLU A 341 4.03 -30.18 23.48
CA GLU A 341 3.73 -30.82 24.76
C GLU A 341 2.22 -31.08 24.89
N ILE A 342 1.82 -32.09 25.66
CA ILE A 342 0.40 -32.36 25.93
C ILE A 342 0.10 -31.85 27.33
N ASN A 343 -0.35 -30.60 27.41
CA ASN A 343 -0.77 -29.99 28.66
C ASN A 343 -2.24 -30.35 28.99
N CYS A 344 -2.67 -30.04 30.21
CA CYS A 344 -4.02 -30.33 30.70
C CYS A 344 -5.12 -29.59 29.91
N GLY A 345 -4.81 -28.43 29.35
CA GLY A 345 -5.73 -27.66 28.49
C GLY A 345 -6.02 -28.39 27.19
N LEU A 346 -4.96 -28.76 26.45
CA LEU A 346 -5.08 -29.51 25.21
C LEU A 346 -5.75 -30.88 25.42
N LEU A 347 -5.40 -31.59 26.50
CA LEU A 347 -6.05 -32.87 26.82
C LEU A 347 -7.56 -32.71 27.02
N TRP A 348 -7.99 -31.63 27.70
CA TRP A 348 -9.41 -31.32 27.85
C TRP A 348 -10.06 -30.97 26.50
N GLU A 349 -9.40 -30.19 25.64
CA GLU A 349 -9.90 -29.86 24.30
C GLU A 349 -10.09 -31.12 23.44
N LEU A 350 -9.13 -32.04 23.47
CA LEU A 350 -9.21 -33.31 22.73
C LEU A 350 -10.35 -34.19 23.26
N ARG A 351 -10.52 -34.25 24.58
CA ARG A 351 -11.62 -35.00 25.20
C ARG A 351 -12.99 -34.41 24.85
N MET A 352 -13.14 -33.08 24.89
CA MET A 352 -14.36 -32.39 24.47
C MET A 352 -14.70 -32.73 23.02
N ILE A 353 -13.70 -32.80 22.15
CA ILE A 353 -13.91 -33.15 20.74
C ILE A 353 -14.31 -34.61 20.56
N ALA A 354 -13.69 -35.53 21.31
CA ALA A 354 -14.01 -36.94 21.24
C ALA A 354 -15.40 -37.28 21.79
N GLU A 355 -15.81 -36.64 22.89
CA GLU A 355 -16.99 -37.06 23.67
C GLU A 355 -18.21 -36.15 23.48
N ARG A 356 -18.02 -34.88 23.12
CA ARG A 356 -19.08 -33.85 23.20
C ARG A 356 -19.34 -33.07 21.92
N LEU A 357 -18.46 -33.14 20.92
CA LEU A 357 -18.63 -32.37 19.69
C LEU A 357 -19.74 -32.97 18.80
N PRO A 358 -20.93 -32.34 18.69
CA PRO A 358 -22.11 -33.00 18.15
C PRO A 358 -21.99 -33.34 16.67
N HIS A 359 -21.33 -32.47 15.90
CA HIS A 359 -21.25 -32.62 14.45
C HIS A 359 -20.02 -33.41 13.98
N GLN A 360 -19.05 -33.69 14.86
CA GLN A 360 -17.87 -34.51 14.53
C GLN A 360 -17.06 -34.04 13.30
N ARG A 361 -17.13 -32.75 12.95
CA ARG A 361 -16.43 -32.16 11.79
C ARG A 361 -15.10 -31.59 12.27
N VAL A 362 -14.05 -32.40 12.17
CA VAL A 362 -12.72 -32.10 12.73
C VAL A 362 -11.65 -32.18 11.65
N ILE A 363 -10.69 -31.26 11.71
CA ILE A 363 -9.50 -31.25 10.87
C ILE A 363 -8.27 -31.29 11.77
N LEU A 364 -7.40 -32.29 11.59
CA LEU A 364 -6.09 -32.34 12.22
C LEU A 364 -5.07 -31.67 11.31
N LEU A 365 -4.35 -30.69 11.84
CA LEU A 365 -3.32 -29.93 11.15
C LEU A 365 -1.95 -30.35 11.67
N LEU A 366 -1.07 -30.78 10.77
CA LEU A 366 0.32 -31.11 11.10
C LEU A 366 1.23 -29.94 10.70
N PRO A 367 1.67 -29.07 11.62
CA PRO A 367 2.53 -27.92 11.32
C PRO A 367 3.91 -28.29 10.76
N PRO A 368 4.59 -27.33 10.08
CA PRO A 368 5.87 -27.54 9.43
C PRO A 368 7.01 -27.55 10.46
N ARG A 369 7.23 -28.70 11.08
CA ARG A 369 8.38 -28.94 11.98
C ARG A 369 9.43 -29.80 11.30
N ARG A 370 10.59 -29.96 11.95
CA ARG A 370 11.57 -30.98 11.55
C ARG A 370 10.91 -32.36 11.56
N LYS A 371 11.35 -33.27 10.71
CA LYS A 371 10.77 -34.60 10.49
C LYS A 371 10.68 -35.39 11.78
N ARG A 372 11.81 -35.50 12.48
CA ARG A 372 11.88 -36.17 13.78
C ARG A 372 10.92 -35.57 14.82
N GLU A 373 10.85 -34.25 14.91
CA GLU A 373 9.94 -33.57 15.85
C GLU A 373 8.47 -33.76 15.47
N SER A 374 8.17 -33.77 14.17
CA SER A 374 6.80 -34.01 13.66
C SER A 374 6.37 -35.45 13.97
N GLU A 375 7.25 -36.42 13.77
CA GLU A 375 7.02 -37.84 14.06
C GLU A 375 6.82 -38.07 15.57
N GLN A 376 7.65 -37.44 16.41
CA GLN A 376 7.51 -37.48 17.86
C GLN A 376 6.19 -36.85 18.32
N GLY A 377 5.87 -35.63 17.83
CA GLY A 377 4.63 -34.94 18.18
C GLY A 377 3.39 -35.70 17.70
N TRP A 378 3.43 -36.30 16.51
CA TRP A 378 2.35 -37.13 15.98
C TRP A 378 2.15 -38.40 16.82
N THR A 379 3.25 -39.04 17.22
CA THR A 379 3.20 -40.23 18.10
C THR A 379 2.63 -39.87 19.47
N ALA A 380 3.08 -38.77 20.07
CA ALA A 380 2.55 -38.28 21.34
C ALA A 380 1.05 -37.98 21.24
N PHE A 381 0.62 -37.30 20.16
CA PHE A 381 -0.79 -37.05 19.89
C PHE A 381 -1.59 -38.36 19.81
N CYS A 382 -1.13 -39.33 19.01
CA CYS A 382 -1.81 -40.63 18.84
C CYS A 382 -1.93 -41.39 20.16
N ASN A 383 -0.89 -41.34 21.00
CA ASN A 383 -0.90 -41.98 22.32
C ASN A 383 -1.86 -41.28 23.29
N ALA A 384 -1.99 -39.95 23.23
CA ALA A 384 -2.91 -39.22 24.11
C ALA A 384 -4.38 -39.41 23.75
N VAL A 385 -4.68 -39.63 22.47
CA VAL A 385 -6.05 -39.90 22.01
C VAL A 385 -6.39 -41.39 21.95
N SER A 386 -5.44 -42.28 22.27
CA SER A 386 -5.68 -43.72 22.24
C SER A 386 -6.73 -44.10 23.30
N GLY A 387 -7.81 -44.74 22.88
CA GLY A 387 -8.94 -45.10 23.73
C GLY A 387 -10.21 -44.27 23.47
N TRP A 388 -10.12 -43.19 22.69
CA TRP A 388 -11.29 -42.46 22.22
C TRP A 388 -11.68 -42.90 20.81
N ALA A 389 -12.83 -43.58 20.69
CA ALA A 389 -13.32 -44.15 19.43
C ALA A 389 -13.38 -43.14 18.26
N PHE A 390 -13.62 -41.87 18.55
CA PHE A 390 -13.62 -40.79 17.56
C PHE A 390 -12.28 -40.67 16.78
N PHE A 391 -11.16 -40.91 17.45
CA PHE A 391 -9.83 -40.81 16.86
C PHE A 391 -9.33 -42.13 16.25
N ASP A 392 -10.14 -43.19 16.29
CA ASP A 392 -9.80 -44.46 15.66
C ASP A 392 -9.59 -44.29 14.16
N GLY A 393 -8.51 -44.89 13.65
CA GLY A 393 -8.11 -44.76 12.24
C GLY A 393 -7.33 -43.48 11.89
N ALA A 394 -7.24 -42.47 12.77
CA ALA A 394 -6.43 -41.27 12.50
C ALA A 394 -4.95 -41.62 12.27
N ARG A 395 -4.39 -42.54 13.08
CA ARG A 395 -3.03 -43.06 12.91
C ARG A 395 -2.86 -43.81 11.58
N ALA A 396 -3.84 -44.63 11.21
CA ALA A 396 -3.81 -45.41 9.97
C ALA A 396 -3.91 -44.53 8.71
N ALA A 397 -4.58 -43.38 8.80
CA ALA A 397 -4.67 -42.40 7.71
C ALA A 397 -3.35 -41.61 7.47
N ASN A 398 -2.39 -41.67 8.40
CA ASN A 398 -1.08 -41.02 8.27
C ASN A 398 0.07 -41.97 8.68
N PRO A 399 0.27 -43.09 7.94
CA PRO A 399 1.20 -44.13 8.36
C PRO A 399 2.67 -43.73 8.20
N THR A 400 2.98 -42.83 7.25
CA THR A 400 4.35 -42.37 6.97
C THR A 400 4.69 -41.01 7.57
N GLY A 401 3.75 -40.36 8.25
CA GLY A 401 3.92 -39.00 8.76
C GLY A 401 3.88 -37.90 7.68
N ALA A 402 3.65 -38.23 6.40
CA ALA A 402 3.65 -37.29 5.28
C ALA A 402 2.41 -36.37 5.24
N ALA A 403 1.37 -36.67 6.02
CA ALA A 403 0.14 -35.86 6.04
C ALA A 403 0.44 -34.41 6.44
N HIS A 404 -0.24 -33.48 5.79
CA HIS A 404 -0.29 -32.08 6.19
C HIS A 404 -1.58 -31.81 6.96
N LEU A 405 -2.68 -32.43 6.50
CA LEU A 405 -4.00 -32.33 7.08
C LEU A 405 -4.66 -33.70 7.10
N LEU A 406 -5.43 -33.99 8.14
CA LEU A 406 -6.43 -35.05 8.14
C LEU A 406 -7.80 -34.42 8.39
N VAL A 407 -8.85 -34.96 7.78
CA VAL A 407 -10.23 -34.56 8.05
C VAL A 407 -11.05 -35.76 8.46
N HIS A 408 -11.90 -35.56 9.45
CA HIS A 408 -12.93 -36.51 9.84
C HIS A 408 -14.24 -36.14 9.15
N VAL A 409 -14.82 -37.12 8.45
CA VAL A 409 -16.16 -37.03 7.87
C VAL A 409 -17.05 -38.02 8.61
N PRO A 410 -18.15 -37.56 9.26
CA PRO A 410 -19.09 -38.45 9.93
C PRO A 410 -19.57 -39.57 8.99
N GLY A 411 -19.38 -40.83 9.40
CA GLY A 411 -19.73 -42.02 8.61
C GLY A 411 -18.70 -42.47 7.57
N GLU A 412 -17.73 -41.64 7.18
CA GLU A 412 -16.64 -42.03 6.25
C GLU A 412 -15.27 -42.17 6.95
N GLY A 413 -15.10 -41.63 8.16
CA GLY A 413 -13.88 -41.71 8.96
C GLY A 413 -12.80 -40.68 8.56
N TRP A 414 -11.54 -41.01 8.87
CA TRP A 414 -10.39 -40.12 8.65
C TRP A 414 -9.79 -40.25 7.25
N ARG A 415 -9.53 -39.10 6.61
CA ARG A 415 -8.81 -39.00 5.34
C ARG A 415 -7.71 -37.95 5.39
N ALA A 416 -6.63 -38.14 4.65
CA ALA A 416 -5.42 -37.34 4.72
C ALA A 416 -5.04 -36.71 3.38
N TRP A 417 -4.54 -35.47 3.45
CA TRP A 417 -3.89 -34.76 2.34
C TRP A 417 -2.46 -34.47 2.74
N GLY A 418 -1.52 -34.82 1.87
CA GLY A 418 -0.11 -34.55 2.13
C GLY A 418 0.76 -34.66 0.90
N ALA A 419 2.06 -34.57 1.13
CA ALA A 419 3.07 -34.57 0.08
C ALA A 419 4.41 -34.96 0.70
N ALA A 420 5.34 -35.39 -0.15
CA ALA A 420 6.68 -35.80 0.28
C ALA A 420 7.47 -34.66 0.94
N THR A 421 7.12 -33.39 0.72
CA THR A 421 7.78 -32.24 1.36
C THR A 421 6.76 -31.25 1.90
N ARG A 422 7.09 -30.60 3.02
CA ARG A 422 6.28 -29.54 3.63
C ARG A 422 6.72 -28.18 3.15
N THR A 423 5.92 -27.57 2.29
CA THR A 423 6.15 -26.22 1.75
C THR A 423 4.84 -25.43 1.79
N GLU A 424 4.91 -24.10 1.67
CA GLU A 424 3.69 -23.30 1.56
C GLU A 424 2.74 -23.83 0.47
N TRP A 425 3.27 -24.24 -0.68
CA TRP A 425 2.48 -24.73 -1.80
C TRP A 425 1.71 -26.00 -1.43
N THR A 426 2.37 -26.94 -0.76
CA THR A 426 1.74 -28.22 -0.37
C THR A 426 0.70 -27.99 0.71
N TYR A 427 0.93 -27.11 1.69
CA TYR A 427 -0.10 -26.73 2.66
C TYR A 427 -1.30 -26.05 2.00
N VAL A 428 -1.05 -25.07 1.12
CA VAL A 428 -2.12 -24.36 0.43
C VAL A 428 -3.01 -25.31 -0.36
N LEU A 429 -2.40 -26.27 -1.07
CA LEU A 429 -3.15 -27.25 -1.86
C LEU A 429 -3.82 -28.29 -0.98
N ALA A 430 -3.16 -28.76 0.08
CA ALA A 430 -3.77 -29.66 1.04
C ALA A 430 -5.00 -29.01 1.70
N VAL A 431 -4.92 -27.74 2.14
CA VAL A 431 -6.07 -27.03 2.71
C VAL A 431 -7.21 -26.91 1.71
N ARG A 432 -6.91 -26.51 0.47
CA ARG A 432 -7.92 -26.37 -0.58
C ARG A 432 -8.59 -27.71 -0.88
N GLY A 433 -7.81 -28.74 -1.22
CA GLY A 433 -8.33 -30.06 -1.56
C GLY A 433 -9.10 -30.71 -0.41
N CYS A 434 -8.57 -30.60 0.81
CA CYS A 434 -9.23 -31.08 2.03
C CYS A 434 -10.58 -30.41 2.24
N LEU A 435 -10.67 -29.07 2.20
CA LEU A 435 -11.92 -28.35 2.46
C LEU A 435 -12.91 -28.43 1.30
N ASP A 436 -12.46 -28.42 0.05
CA ASP A 436 -13.32 -28.62 -1.12
C ASP A 436 -14.01 -30.00 -1.04
N TYR A 437 -13.30 -31.02 -0.57
CA TYR A 437 -13.86 -32.34 -0.33
C TYR A 437 -14.75 -32.35 0.93
N ALA A 438 -14.24 -31.86 2.06
CA ALA A 438 -14.91 -31.93 3.35
C ALA A 438 -16.22 -31.16 3.36
N THR A 439 -16.27 -29.95 2.79
CA THR A 439 -17.51 -29.18 2.71
C THR A 439 -18.58 -29.87 1.88
N LYS A 440 -18.22 -30.48 0.75
CA LYS A 440 -19.15 -31.30 -0.04
C LYS A 440 -19.60 -32.55 0.72
N ALA A 441 -18.69 -33.19 1.46
CA ALA A 441 -19.00 -34.37 2.26
C ALA A 441 -19.94 -34.04 3.43
N TRP A 442 -19.65 -32.98 4.18
CA TRP A 442 -20.49 -32.51 5.28
C TRP A 442 -21.84 -31.98 4.80
N GLN A 443 -21.94 -31.43 3.59
CA GLN A 443 -23.24 -31.07 3.00
C GLN A 443 -24.10 -32.29 2.68
N ARG A 444 -23.51 -33.44 2.36
CA ARG A 444 -24.26 -34.69 2.15
C ARG A 444 -24.90 -35.19 3.45
N THR A 445 -24.21 -35.03 4.58
CA THR A 445 -24.71 -35.46 5.90
C THR A 445 -25.51 -34.38 6.63
N ALA A 446 -25.32 -33.11 6.29
CA ALA A 446 -26.04 -31.97 6.84
C ALA A 446 -26.41 -30.97 5.72
N PRO A 447 -27.52 -31.21 4.98
CA PRO A 447 -27.90 -30.42 3.81
C PRO A 447 -28.09 -28.92 4.09
N TRP A 448 -28.54 -28.55 5.30
CA TRP A 448 -28.69 -27.16 5.74
C TRP A 448 -27.37 -26.35 5.74
N LEU A 449 -26.20 -27.00 5.65
CA LEU A 449 -24.92 -26.33 5.40
C LEU A 449 -24.80 -25.73 4.00
N ALA A 450 -25.63 -26.16 3.04
CA ALA A 450 -25.68 -25.59 1.70
C ALA A 450 -26.34 -24.19 1.70
N ASP A 451 -27.39 -24.02 2.52
CA ASP A 451 -28.13 -22.75 2.68
C ASP A 451 -27.31 -21.69 3.44
N ALA A 452 -26.35 -22.14 4.26
CA ALA A 452 -25.41 -21.29 4.99
C ALA A 452 -24.34 -20.62 4.11
N ARG A 453 -24.48 -20.64 2.78
CA ARG A 453 -23.76 -19.72 1.88
C ARG A 453 -24.57 -18.43 1.73
N PRO A 454 -24.32 -17.37 2.53
CA PRO A 454 -24.71 -16.05 2.10
C PRO A 454 -23.91 -15.76 0.83
N ALA A 455 -24.64 -15.53 -0.26
CA ALA A 455 -24.15 -15.12 -1.56
C ALA A 455 -22.87 -14.29 -1.40
N ALA A 456 -21.74 -14.84 -1.85
CA ALA A 456 -20.43 -14.19 -1.88
C ALA A 456 -20.63 -12.69 -2.00
N ALA A 457 -20.37 -11.96 -0.90
CA ALA A 457 -20.72 -10.56 -0.68
C ALA A 457 -21.04 -9.86 -2.00
N ARG A 458 -22.31 -9.91 -2.43
CA ARG A 458 -22.69 -9.25 -3.69
C ARG A 458 -22.32 -7.81 -3.45
N HIS A 459 -21.29 -7.33 -4.14
CA HIS A 459 -20.99 -5.91 -4.20
C HIS A 459 -22.32 -5.23 -4.46
N ARG A 460 -22.85 -4.48 -3.47
CA ARG A 460 -24.10 -3.75 -3.68
C ARG A 460 -23.90 -2.96 -4.96
N PRO A 461 -24.74 -3.14 -5.98
CA PRO A 461 -24.50 -2.55 -7.28
C PRO A 461 -24.37 -1.04 -7.08
N MET A 462 -23.24 -0.49 -7.53
CA MET A 462 -22.93 0.93 -7.38
C MET A 462 -24.07 1.75 -7.99
N ALA A 463 -24.62 2.68 -7.21
CA ALA A 463 -25.73 3.54 -7.60
C ALA A 463 -25.43 4.20 -8.97
N ALA A 464 -26.47 4.36 -9.79
CA ALA A 464 -26.32 4.86 -11.15
C ALA A 464 -25.67 6.25 -11.17
N THR A 465 -26.05 7.13 -10.24
CA THR A 465 -25.48 8.46 -10.00
C THR A 465 -23.96 8.41 -9.76
N VAL A 466 -23.49 7.51 -8.89
CA VAL A 466 -22.05 7.31 -8.61
C VAL A 466 -21.32 6.78 -9.84
N ARG A 467 -21.94 5.87 -10.59
CA ARG A 467 -21.35 5.31 -11.81
C ARG A 467 -21.19 6.34 -12.92
N VAL A 468 -22.21 7.17 -13.13
CA VAL A 468 -22.18 8.27 -14.10
C VAL A 468 -21.21 9.36 -13.64
N GLY A 469 -21.24 9.73 -12.36
CA GLY A 469 -20.29 10.70 -11.79
C GLY A 469 -18.83 10.26 -11.96
N LEU A 470 -18.52 8.97 -11.78
CA LEU A 470 -17.18 8.43 -12.04
C LEU A 470 -16.79 8.53 -13.52
N ARG A 471 -17.72 8.34 -14.46
CA ARG A 471 -17.43 8.51 -15.89
C ARG A 471 -17.04 9.95 -16.21
N PHE A 472 -17.73 10.94 -15.62
CA PHE A 472 -17.35 12.35 -15.75
C PHE A 472 -16.00 12.66 -15.11
N MET A 473 -15.69 12.06 -13.95
CA MET A 473 -14.36 12.18 -13.35
C MET A 473 -13.28 11.60 -14.29
N TYR A 474 -13.50 10.42 -14.88
CA TYR A 474 -12.57 9.83 -15.86
C TYR A 474 -12.44 10.66 -17.13
N ALA A 475 -13.53 11.26 -17.63
CA ALA A 475 -13.48 12.20 -18.73
C ALA A 475 -12.61 13.43 -18.39
N GLY A 476 -12.76 13.99 -17.19
CA GLY A 476 -11.91 15.09 -16.69
C GLY A 476 -10.43 14.70 -16.61
N ILE A 477 -10.10 13.46 -16.20
CA ILE A 477 -8.73 12.92 -16.22
C ILE A 477 -8.16 12.92 -17.65
N VAL A 478 -8.94 12.41 -18.61
CA VAL A 478 -8.51 12.36 -20.02
C VAL A 478 -8.33 13.76 -20.59
N LEU A 479 -9.25 14.69 -20.33
CA LEU A 479 -9.16 16.07 -20.78
C LEU A 479 -7.96 16.80 -20.15
N THR A 480 -7.67 16.58 -18.87
CA THR A 480 -6.49 17.14 -18.19
C THR A 480 -5.19 16.61 -18.81
N LEU A 481 -5.15 15.31 -19.13
CA LEU A 481 -4.00 14.69 -19.79
C LEU A 481 -3.80 15.26 -21.20
N LEU A 482 -4.87 15.36 -21.99
CA LEU A 482 -4.84 15.97 -23.33
C LEU A 482 -4.40 17.43 -23.26
N ASN A 483 -4.93 18.19 -22.30
CA ASN A 483 -4.53 19.57 -22.07
C ASN A 483 -3.04 19.70 -21.77
N THR A 484 -2.52 18.83 -20.91
CA THR A 484 -1.09 18.79 -20.58
C THR A 484 -0.27 18.45 -21.83
N LEU A 485 -0.68 17.44 -22.61
CA LEU A 485 -0.01 17.02 -23.84
C LEU A 485 0.04 18.11 -24.93
N VAL A 486 -0.94 19.01 -24.95
CA VAL A 486 -1.02 20.12 -25.90
C VAL A 486 -0.26 21.35 -25.40
N THR A 487 -0.52 21.73 -24.15
CA THR A 487 -0.06 22.99 -23.56
C THR A 487 1.44 22.98 -23.38
N VAL A 488 2.03 21.83 -23.06
CA VAL A 488 3.46 21.68 -22.79
C VAL A 488 4.32 21.92 -24.04
N PRO A 489 4.10 21.24 -25.18
CA PRO A 489 4.82 21.56 -26.42
C PRO A 489 4.59 23.00 -26.90
N MET A 490 3.39 23.54 -26.71
CA MET A 490 3.05 24.91 -27.09
C MET A 490 3.82 25.93 -26.23
N LEU A 491 3.83 25.74 -24.91
CA LEU A 491 4.63 26.54 -23.96
C LEU A 491 6.12 26.42 -24.28
N SER A 492 6.63 25.20 -24.50
CA SER A 492 8.03 24.96 -24.86
C SER A 492 8.45 25.72 -26.12
N ARG A 493 7.61 25.70 -27.17
CA ARG A 493 7.87 26.48 -28.39
C ARG A 493 7.82 27.99 -28.14
N ASN A 494 6.81 28.47 -27.43
CA ASN A 494 6.60 29.92 -27.24
C ASN A 494 7.64 30.53 -26.30
N TYR A 495 7.88 29.91 -25.14
CA TYR A 495 8.85 30.38 -24.14
C TYR A 495 10.30 30.10 -24.58
N GLY A 496 10.56 28.96 -25.22
CA GLY A 496 11.88 28.67 -25.78
C GLY A 496 12.29 29.68 -26.85
N ASN A 497 11.40 29.98 -27.79
CA ASN A 497 11.69 30.96 -28.85
C ASN A 497 11.81 32.40 -28.31
N ALA A 498 11.03 32.77 -27.28
CA ALA A 498 11.13 34.09 -26.64
C ALA A 498 12.44 34.22 -25.85
N ALA A 499 12.78 33.23 -25.03
CA ALA A 499 14.02 33.21 -24.25
C ALA A 499 15.26 33.21 -25.14
N LEU A 500 15.25 32.48 -26.27
CA LEU A 500 16.34 32.50 -27.24
C LEU A 500 16.50 33.87 -27.93
N ARG A 501 15.39 34.57 -28.22
CA ARG A 501 15.42 35.94 -28.78
C ARG A 501 15.96 36.94 -27.78
N GLU A 502 15.52 36.86 -26.53
CA GLU A 502 15.95 37.76 -25.44
C GLU A 502 17.42 37.50 -25.07
N ALA A 503 17.83 36.24 -24.98
CA ALA A 503 19.24 35.85 -24.80
C ALA A 503 20.14 36.27 -25.97
N SER A 504 19.62 36.32 -27.20
CA SER A 504 20.38 36.83 -28.35
C SER A 504 20.58 38.36 -28.34
N GLN A 505 19.76 39.08 -27.57
CA GLN A 505 19.80 40.54 -27.48
C GLN A 505 20.66 41.05 -26.31
N ASP A 506 20.89 40.24 -25.26
CA ASP A 506 21.72 40.60 -24.11
C ASP A 506 22.76 39.50 -23.78
N PRO A 507 23.93 39.48 -24.45
CA PRO A 507 24.89 38.36 -24.39
C PRO A 507 25.75 38.32 -23.12
N ILE A 508 25.75 39.38 -22.29
CA ILE A 508 26.77 39.58 -21.23
C ILE A 508 26.16 39.50 -19.81
N GLY A 509 24.84 39.54 -19.63
CA GLY A 509 24.25 39.36 -18.29
C GLY A 509 22.79 38.91 -18.28
N ASN A 510 22.54 37.70 -17.77
CA ASN A 510 21.24 37.08 -17.44
C ASN A 510 20.58 36.14 -18.48
N SER A 511 21.19 35.86 -19.64
CA SER A 511 20.65 34.89 -20.60
C SER A 511 20.40 33.49 -19.99
N ASP A 512 21.32 32.99 -19.16
CA ASP A 512 21.17 31.72 -18.43
C ASP A 512 20.03 31.76 -17.39
N LEU A 513 19.79 32.91 -16.78
CA LEU A 513 18.71 33.10 -15.80
C LEU A 513 17.34 33.12 -16.49
N VAL A 514 17.23 33.76 -17.66
CA VAL A 514 15.99 33.81 -18.46
C VAL A 514 15.65 32.43 -19.02
N VAL A 515 16.64 31.71 -19.57
CA VAL A 515 16.46 30.35 -20.08
C VAL A 515 16.10 29.37 -18.96
N SER A 516 16.76 29.45 -17.80
CA SER A 516 16.43 28.60 -16.65
C SER A 516 15.04 28.91 -16.05
N GLN A 517 14.61 30.16 -16.00
CA GLN A 517 13.25 30.52 -15.57
C GLN A 517 12.18 30.00 -16.53
N ALA A 518 12.42 30.10 -17.85
CA ALA A 518 11.53 29.54 -18.86
C ALA A 518 11.42 28.00 -18.72
N ALA A 519 12.55 27.31 -18.56
CA ALA A 519 12.61 25.87 -18.35
C ALA A 519 11.92 25.44 -17.04
N MET A 520 12.12 26.18 -15.94
CA MET A 520 11.44 25.93 -14.66
C MET A 520 9.92 26.12 -14.77
N THR A 521 9.48 27.15 -15.51
CA THR A 521 8.04 27.42 -15.71
C THR A 521 7.39 26.28 -16.49
N ILE A 522 8.00 25.84 -17.60
CA ILE A 522 7.54 24.69 -18.38
C ILE A 522 7.48 23.42 -17.50
N SER A 523 8.52 23.18 -16.70
CA SER A 523 8.59 22.07 -15.72
C SER A 523 7.49 22.08 -14.67
N TRP A 524 7.09 23.25 -14.22
CA TRP A 524 6.02 23.36 -13.24
C TRP A 524 4.65 23.02 -13.81
N PHE A 525 4.38 23.42 -15.06
CA PHE A 525 3.14 23.05 -15.76
C PHE A 525 3.06 21.55 -16.05
N GLU A 526 4.19 20.91 -16.40
CA GLU A 526 4.26 19.48 -16.69
C GLU A 526 4.07 18.59 -15.45
N LEU A 527 4.89 18.84 -14.42
CA LEU A 527 4.82 18.10 -13.17
C LEU A 527 3.50 18.37 -12.45
N GLY A 528 3.01 19.62 -12.50
CA GLY A 528 1.71 20.01 -11.97
C GLY A 528 0.55 19.27 -12.66
N GLY A 529 0.54 19.23 -14.00
CA GLY A 529 -0.49 18.54 -14.78
C GLY A 529 -0.53 17.03 -14.54
N LEU A 530 0.65 16.38 -14.51
CA LEU A 530 0.77 14.95 -14.22
C LEU A 530 0.39 14.61 -12.77
N ALA A 531 0.84 15.42 -11.81
CA ALA A 531 0.49 15.25 -10.40
C ALA A 531 -1.01 15.45 -10.17
N ALA A 532 -1.61 16.46 -10.80
CA ALA A 532 -3.06 16.69 -10.76
C ALA A 532 -3.82 15.50 -11.35
N THR A 533 -3.38 14.96 -12.50
CA THR A 533 -3.98 13.79 -13.14
C THR A 533 -3.90 12.54 -12.25
N ALA A 534 -2.74 12.30 -11.62
CA ALA A 534 -2.54 11.19 -10.70
C ALA A 534 -3.39 11.33 -9.43
N ALA A 535 -3.44 12.54 -8.85
CA ALA A 535 -4.27 12.85 -7.70
C ALA A 535 -5.76 12.66 -8.04
N TRP A 536 -6.22 13.15 -9.18
CA TRP A 536 -7.61 13.02 -9.63
C TRP A 536 -8.00 11.56 -9.90
N THR A 537 -7.10 10.77 -10.50
CA THR A 537 -7.25 9.32 -10.69
C THR A 537 -7.39 8.59 -9.36
N TRP A 538 -6.56 8.95 -8.38
CA TRP A 538 -6.63 8.38 -7.05
C TRP A 538 -7.94 8.75 -6.34
N VAL A 539 -8.36 10.00 -6.41
CA VAL A 539 -9.63 10.47 -5.83
C VAL A 539 -10.83 9.74 -6.47
N ALA A 540 -10.87 9.59 -7.79
CA ALA A 540 -11.92 8.84 -8.49
C ALA A 540 -11.97 7.36 -8.03
N PHE A 541 -10.81 6.72 -7.87
CA PHE A 541 -10.74 5.36 -7.33
C PHE A 541 -11.30 5.27 -5.90
N ARG A 542 -11.08 6.30 -5.07
CA ARG A 542 -11.61 6.35 -3.69
C ARG A 542 -13.12 6.59 -3.68
N CYS A 543 -13.65 7.42 -4.56
CA CYS A 543 -15.09 7.57 -4.76
C CYS A 543 -15.75 6.24 -5.16
N ARG A 544 -15.12 5.49 -6.07
CA ARG A 544 -15.59 4.15 -6.48
C ARG A 544 -15.68 3.15 -5.33
N LYS A 545 -14.76 3.23 -4.37
CA LYS A 545 -14.75 2.38 -3.17
C LYS A 545 -15.81 2.77 -2.11
N GLY A 546 -16.59 3.84 -2.33
CA GLY A 546 -17.61 4.30 -1.38
C GLY A 546 -17.04 5.11 -0.22
N ASN A 547 -15.83 5.65 -0.35
CA ASN A 547 -15.22 6.44 0.71
C ASN A 547 -15.75 7.88 0.69
N ASN A 548 -16.43 8.30 1.77
CA ASN A 548 -17.04 9.62 1.87
C ASN A 548 -16.02 10.78 1.71
N TRP A 549 -14.80 10.61 2.23
CA TRP A 549 -13.72 11.60 2.05
C TRP A 549 -13.22 11.73 0.61
N GLY A 550 -13.43 10.72 -0.24
CA GLY A 550 -13.11 10.81 -1.66
C GLY A 550 -13.92 11.90 -2.35
N ARG A 551 -15.20 12.05 -2.00
CA ARG A 551 -16.08 13.09 -2.54
C ARG A 551 -15.69 14.49 -2.08
N VAL A 552 -15.29 14.60 -0.82
CA VAL A 552 -14.79 15.87 -0.25
C VAL A 552 -13.54 16.32 -0.99
N LEU A 553 -12.54 15.45 -1.16
CA LEU A 553 -11.34 15.75 -1.93
C LEU A 553 -11.64 16.08 -3.40
N ALA A 554 -12.58 15.36 -4.02
CA ALA A 554 -13.04 15.68 -5.36
C ALA A 554 -13.63 17.08 -5.42
N THR A 555 -14.43 17.47 -4.43
CA THR A 555 -15.03 18.81 -4.36
C THR A 555 -13.95 19.90 -4.24
N CYS A 556 -12.98 19.72 -3.35
CA CYS A 556 -11.87 20.67 -3.17
C CYS A 556 -11.00 20.79 -4.43
N GLY A 557 -10.62 19.67 -5.04
CA GLY A 557 -9.80 19.68 -6.26
C GLY A 557 -10.55 20.27 -7.47
N CYS A 558 -11.86 20.02 -7.57
CA CYS A 558 -12.70 20.63 -8.60
C CYS A 558 -12.74 22.16 -8.43
N LEU A 559 -13.00 22.63 -7.20
CA LEU A 559 -13.07 24.06 -6.90
C LEU A 559 -11.74 24.77 -7.23
N LEU A 560 -10.61 24.15 -6.87
CA LEU A 560 -9.29 24.63 -7.25
C LEU A 560 -9.15 24.75 -8.78
N GLY A 561 -9.43 23.68 -9.52
CA GLY A 561 -9.30 23.69 -10.98
C GLY A 561 -10.16 24.78 -11.63
N THR A 562 -11.39 24.99 -11.13
CA THR A 562 -12.28 26.06 -11.60
C THR A 562 -11.76 27.46 -11.26
N LEU A 563 -11.21 27.68 -10.07
CA LEU A 563 -10.60 28.96 -9.69
C LEU A 563 -9.36 29.27 -10.53
N PHE A 564 -8.54 28.26 -10.82
CA PHE A 564 -7.37 28.42 -11.68
C PHE A 564 -7.76 28.80 -13.12
N LEU A 565 -8.81 28.17 -13.64
CA LEU A 565 -9.40 28.54 -14.92
C LEU A 565 -9.92 29.99 -14.90
N LEU A 566 -10.67 30.39 -13.86
CA LEU A 566 -11.17 31.76 -13.73
C LEU A 566 -10.03 32.78 -13.67
N ALA A 567 -8.99 32.52 -12.88
CA ALA A 567 -7.80 33.38 -12.81
C ALA A 567 -7.10 33.49 -14.18
N LYS A 568 -7.00 32.38 -14.92
CA LYS A 568 -6.44 32.35 -16.29
C LYS A 568 -7.30 33.17 -17.27
N LEU A 569 -8.63 33.08 -17.18
CA LEU A 569 -9.56 33.84 -18.03
C LEU A 569 -9.58 35.33 -17.71
N LEU A 570 -9.41 35.70 -16.43
CA LEU A 570 -9.41 37.09 -15.97
C LEU A 570 -8.06 37.81 -16.16
N GLY A 571 -6.95 37.06 -16.13
CA GLY A 571 -5.59 37.62 -16.19
C GLY A 571 -5.04 37.88 -17.59
N ASP A 572 -5.57 37.24 -18.63
CA ASP A 572 -5.05 37.36 -20.00
C ASP A 572 -6.18 37.53 -21.03
N THR A 573 -6.47 38.79 -21.40
CA THR A 573 -7.52 39.14 -22.36
C THR A 573 -7.14 38.83 -23.82
N ARG A 574 -5.89 38.41 -24.11
CA ARG A 574 -5.42 38.08 -25.47
C ARG A 574 -5.25 36.58 -25.71
N ALA A 575 -5.27 35.74 -24.67
CA ALA A 575 -5.08 34.28 -24.76
C ALA A 575 -6.38 33.46 -24.77
N HIS A 576 -7.40 33.88 -25.53
CA HIS A 576 -8.54 33.01 -25.86
C HIS A 576 -8.13 31.97 -26.91
N SER A 577 -7.27 31.04 -26.52
CA SER A 577 -6.92 29.87 -27.32
C SER A 577 -7.93 28.75 -27.08
N TRP A 578 -8.07 27.85 -28.04
CA TRP A 578 -8.87 26.62 -27.93
C TRP A 578 -8.47 25.75 -26.71
N VAL A 579 -7.27 25.94 -26.15
CA VAL A 579 -6.80 25.34 -24.89
C VAL A 579 -7.69 25.75 -23.71
N SER A 580 -8.13 27.01 -23.65
CA SER A 580 -9.05 27.48 -22.60
C SER A 580 -10.42 26.78 -22.67
N SER A 581 -10.84 26.34 -23.86
CA SER A 581 -12.06 25.52 -24.03
C SER A 581 -11.88 24.11 -23.44
N ILE A 582 -10.68 23.53 -23.51
CA ILE A 582 -10.37 22.24 -22.89
C ILE A 582 -10.35 22.38 -21.36
N ASP A 583 -9.77 23.46 -20.83
CA ASP A 583 -9.81 23.74 -19.40
C ASP A 583 -11.25 23.92 -18.90
N ALA A 584 -12.10 24.65 -19.66
CA ALA A 584 -13.52 24.81 -19.36
C ALA A 584 -14.29 23.48 -19.40
N ALA A 585 -14.05 22.63 -20.40
CA ALA A 585 -14.64 21.30 -20.48
C ALA A 585 -14.19 20.40 -19.32
N THR A 586 -12.92 20.51 -18.90
CA THR A 586 -12.37 19.79 -17.74
C THR A 586 -13.04 20.23 -16.45
N ALA A 587 -13.20 21.54 -16.25
CA ALA A 587 -13.90 22.11 -15.10
C ALA A 587 -15.37 21.66 -15.08
N LEU A 588 -16.07 21.71 -16.21
CA LEU A 588 -17.47 21.27 -16.32
C LEU A 588 -17.63 19.77 -15.99
N ALA A 589 -16.73 18.92 -16.51
CA ALA A 589 -16.71 17.49 -16.19
C ALA A 589 -16.44 17.25 -14.70
N GLY A 590 -15.53 18.02 -14.10
CA GLY A 590 -15.26 18.01 -12.66
C GLY A 590 -16.49 18.37 -11.82
N VAL A 591 -17.12 19.52 -12.12
CA VAL A 591 -18.30 20.02 -11.40
C VAL A 591 -19.47 19.05 -11.52
N THR A 592 -19.73 18.55 -12.73
CA THR A 592 -20.80 17.57 -12.98
C THR A 592 -20.52 16.26 -12.25
N GLY A 593 -19.29 15.75 -12.33
CA GLY A 593 -18.87 14.53 -11.63
C GLY A 593 -19.05 14.64 -10.12
N VAL A 594 -18.61 15.75 -9.53
CA VAL A 594 -18.76 16.03 -8.08
C VAL A 594 -20.22 16.25 -7.70
N GLY A 595 -21.00 17.00 -8.48
CA GLY A 595 -22.42 17.24 -8.21
C GLY A 595 -23.20 15.94 -8.13
N LEU A 596 -22.95 15.01 -9.06
CA LEU A 596 -23.55 13.66 -9.04
C LEU A 596 -23.11 12.82 -7.84
N MET A 597 -21.89 13.04 -7.33
CA MET A 597 -21.49 12.40 -6.08
C MET A 597 -22.33 12.88 -4.90
N TRP A 598 -22.78 14.14 -4.90
CA TRP A 598 -23.64 14.73 -3.87
C TRP A 598 -25.15 14.61 -4.10
N ALA A 599 -25.58 13.92 -5.15
CA ALA A 599 -26.99 13.56 -5.32
C ALA A 599 -27.49 12.66 -4.17
N GLY A 600 -28.77 12.78 -3.79
CA GLY A 600 -29.38 12.01 -2.70
C GLY A 600 -29.20 10.48 -2.85
N ASP A 601 -29.36 9.96 -4.07
CA ASP A 601 -29.16 8.53 -4.37
C ASP A 601 -27.72 8.04 -4.13
N SER A 602 -26.76 8.96 -4.14
CA SER A 602 -25.36 8.66 -3.87
C SER A 602 -25.08 8.54 -2.38
N GLU A 603 -25.87 9.17 -1.48
CA GLU A 603 -25.61 9.19 -0.03
C GLU A 603 -25.47 7.78 0.55
N GLN A 604 -26.36 6.87 0.17
CA GLN A 604 -26.32 5.47 0.63
C GLN A 604 -25.03 4.72 0.24
N HIS A 605 -24.37 5.11 -0.85
CA HIS A 605 -23.10 4.51 -1.30
C HIS A 605 -21.90 5.02 -0.49
N PHE A 606 -22.01 6.21 0.10
CA PHE A 606 -20.92 6.87 0.83
C PHE A 606 -21.15 6.95 2.34
N ASP A 607 -22.36 6.67 2.81
CA ASP A 607 -22.71 6.74 4.21
C ASP A 607 -22.01 5.66 5.05
N SER A 608 -21.45 6.14 6.15
CA SER A 608 -21.06 5.32 7.29
C SER A 608 -21.94 5.76 8.45
N PRO A 609 -22.84 4.90 9.00
CA PRO A 609 -23.70 5.30 10.11
C PRO A 609 -22.82 5.70 11.29
N THR A 610 -22.76 7.00 11.57
CA THR A 610 -22.03 7.56 12.70
C THR A 610 -23.02 8.40 13.51
N ARG A 611 -23.50 7.84 14.63
CA ARG A 611 -24.33 8.57 15.58
C ARG A 611 -23.49 9.60 16.33
N ALA A 612 -24.08 10.77 16.60
CA ALA A 612 -23.45 11.82 17.38
C ALA A 612 -23.28 11.37 18.84
N THR A 613 -22.05 11.02 19.22
CA THR A 613 -21.65 10.95 20.64
C THR A 613 -21.24 12.34 21.12
N ALA A 614 -21.37 12.62 22.41
CA ALA A 614 -20.92 13.88 22.98
C ALA A 614 -19.40 14.06 22.74
N MET A 615 -19.00 15.19 22.18
CA MET A 615 -17.61 15.44 21.79
C MET A 615 -16.68 15.55 23.02
N PRO A 616 -15.66 14.67 23.14
CA PRO A 616 -14.71 14.69 24.25
C PRO A 616 -13.90 16.00 24.30
N ALA A 617 -13.45 16.39 25.49
CA ALA A 617 -12.61 17.58 25.68
C ALA A 617 -11.33 17.53 24.83
N SER A 618 -10.71 16.36 24.69
CA SER A 618 -9.52 16.17 23.85
C SER A 618 -9.77 16.51 22.37
N VAL A 619 -10.94 16.15 21.83
CA VAL A 619 -11.33 16.46 20.46
C VAL A 619 -11.62 17.95 20.32
N ARG A 620 -12.32 18.54 21.30
CA ARG A 620 -12.63 19.98 21.31
C ARG A 620 -11.36 20.85 21.34
N THR A 621 -10.40 20.49 22.19
CA THR A 621 -9.10 21.17 22.27
C THR A 621 -8.30 20.95 20.99
N ALA A 622 -8.30 19.75 20.43
CA ALA A 622 -7.65 19.50 19.14
C ALA A 622 -8.23 20.38 18.03
N LEU A 623 -9.57 20.50 17.93
CA LEU A 623 -10.21 21.35 16.93
C LEU A 623 -9.81 22.83 17.12
N ARG A 624 -9.74 23.34 18.36
CA ARG A 624 -9.26 24.70 18.64
C ARG A 624 -7.83 24.91 18.16
N LEU A 625 -6.93 23.96 18.42
CA LEU A 625 -5.55 24.03 17.92
C LEU A 625 -5.47 23.93 16.40
N MET A 626 -6.33 23.13 15.76
CA MET A 626 -6.39 23.08 14.30
C MET A 626 -6.88 24.40 13.69
N TYR A 627 -7.85 25.08 14.31
CA TYR A 627 -8.28 26.43 13.91
C TYR A 627 -7.19 27.49 14.17
N LEU A 628 -6.44 27.36 15.27
CA LEU A 628 -5.29 28.23 15.56
C LEU A 628 -4.19 28.07 14.51
N GLY A 629 -3.86 26.82 14.14
CA GLY A 629 -2.89 26.53 13.08
C GLY A 629 -3.30 27.15 11.75
N MET A 630 -4.57 27.05 11.38
CA MET A 630 -5.15 27.68 10.17
C MET A 630 -5.04 29.21 10.20
N ALA A 631 -5.25 29.84 11.36
CA ALA A 631 -5.10 31.29 11.49
C ALA A 631 -3.63 31.74 11.34
N LEU A 632 -2.69 30.97 11.89
CA LEU A 632 -1.26 31.24 11.79
C LEU A 632 -0.75 31.10 10.35
N THR A 633 -1.19 30.07 9.62
CA THR A 633 -0.81 29.87 8.22
C THR A 633 -1.47 30.88 7.28
N LEU A 634 -2.68 31.36 7.58
CA LEU A 634 -3.28 32.48 6.85
C LEU A 634 -2.48 33.78 7.05
N ALA A 635 -1.99 34.03 8.27
CA ALA A 635 -1.12 35.17 8.55
C ALA A 635 0.20 35.08 7.77
N ASP A 636 0.78 33.88 7.67
CA ASP A 636 1.99 33.60 6.89
C ASP A 636 1.80 33.88 5.38
N VAL A 637 0.67 33.47 4.80
CA VAL A 637 0.32 33.77 3.39
C VAL A 637 0.25 35.29 3.14
N VAL A 638 -0.30 36.04 4.11
CA VAL A 638 -0.36 37.50 4.04
C VAL A 638 1.04 38.11 4.14
N ASP A 639 1.87 37.65 5.07
CA ASP A 639 3.24 38.13 5.26
C ASP A 639 4.12 37.90 4.02
N ILE A 640 4.06 36.70 3.44
CA ILE A 640 4.77 36.38 2.20
C ILE A 640 4.26 37.25 1.03
N GLY A 641 2.95 37.49 0.97
CA GLY A 641 2.35 38.39 -0.03
C GLY A 641 2.88 39.82 0.10
N ILE A 642 2.94 40.35 1.31
CA ILE A 642 3.46 41.69 1.62
C ILE A 642 4.96 41.78 1.29
N THR A 643 5.75 40.80 1.72
CA THR A 643 7.20 40.76 1.48
C THR A 643 7.52 40.71 -0.01
N ARG A 644 6.79 39.89 -0.78
CA ARG A 644 6.92 39.86 -2.25
C ARG A 644 6.50 41.18 -2.87
N TYR A 645 5.41 41.78 -2.41
CA TYR A 645 4.95 43.08 -2.92
C TYR A 645 6.01 44.18 -2.76
N PHE A 646 6.58 44.31 -1.56
CA PHE A 646 7.63 45.30 -1.30
C PHE A 646 8.95 44.98 -2.03
N GLY A 647 9.35 43.70 -2.10
CA GLY A 647 10.55 43.27 -2.83
C GLY A 647 10.49 43.60 -4.32
N TYR A 648 9.36 43.34 -4.98
CA TYR A 648 9.15 43.72 -6.38
C TYR A 648 9.05 45.23 -6.58
N ARG A 649 8.40 45.97 -5.67
CA ARG A 649 8.35 47.44 -5.75
C ARG A 649 9.74 48.06 -5.63
N HIS A 650 10.62 47.47 -4.82
CA HIS A 650 12.01 47.90 -4.70
C HIS A 650 12.81 47.63 -5.99
N LEU A 651 12.66 46.44 -6.60
CA LEU A 651 13.30 46.08 -7.86
C LEU A 651 12.81 46.94 -9.04
N ALA A 652 11.50 47.19 -9.13
CA ALA A 652 10.90 48.03 -10.17
C ALA A 652 11.36 49.50 -10.09
N GLY A 653 11.85 49.96 -8.94
CA GLY A 653 12.43 51.30 -8.78
C GLY A 653 13.89 51.43 -9.23
N HIS A 654 14.59 50.33 -9.52
CA HIS A 654 16.03 50.31 -9.82
C HIS A 654 16.39 49.72 -11.20
N SER A 655 15.42 49.25 -11.98
CA SER A 655 15.68 48.61 -13.29
C SER A 655 15.00 49.35 -14.45
N ASP A 656 15.79 49.90 -15.38
CA ASP A 656 15.28 50.48 -16.63
C ASP A 656 14.76 49.42 -17.64
N ALA A 657 15.03 48.14 -17.37
CA ALA A 657 14.78 47.02 -18.29
C ALA A 657 13.38 46.36 -18.18
N LEU A 658 12.62 46.61 -17.11
CA LEU A 658 11.29 46.04 -16.91
C LEU A 658 10.23 47.10 -17.18
N THR A 659 9.41 46.93 -18.22
CA THR A 659 8.24 47.79 -18.37
C THR A 659 7.35 47.65 -17.13
N ALA A 660 6.81 48.76 -16.62
CA ALA A 660 5.98 48.77 -15.41
C ALA A 660 4.80 47.76 -15.49
N GLN A 661 4.36 47.46 -16.71
CA GLN A 661 3.27 46.52 -16.99
C GLN A 661 3.69 45.05 -16.85
N ASP A 662 4.90 44.67 -17.27
CA ASP A 662 5.42 43.29 -17.11
C ASP A 662 5.79 42.98 -15.65
N ALA A 663 6.37 43.96 -14.95
CA ALA A 663 6.63 43.85 -13.51
C ALA A 663 5.34 43.70 -12.70
N TYR A 664 4.30 44.47 -13.05
CA TYR A 664 2.99 44.38 -12.42
C TYR A 664 2.31 43.04 -12.71
N ALA A 665 2.33 42.54 -13.95
CA ALA A 665 1.74 41.25 -14.30
C ALA A 665 2.41 40.06 -13.59
N ARG A 666 3.75 40.06 -13.49
CA ARG A 666 4.50 39.01 -12.76
C ARG A 666 4.26 39.07 -11.25
N LEU A 667 4.20 40.26 -10.67
CA LEU A 667 3.86 40.46 -9.26
C LEU A 667 2.44 39.97 -8.98
N VAL A 668 1.44 40.45 -9.72
CA VAL A 668 0.03 40.06 -9.52
C VAL A 668 -0.17 38.57 -9.76
N GLY A 669 0.39 38.00 -10.83
CA GLY A 669 0.30 36.56 -11.11
C GLY A 669 0.93 35.69 -10.02
N GLY A 670 2.12 36.07 -9.54
CA GLY A 670 2.79 35.38 -8.44
C GLY A 670 2.05 35.49 -7.10
N LEU A 671 1.46 36.65 -6.80
CA LEU A 671 0.67 36.89 -5.59
C LEU A 671 -0.66 36.13 -5.63
N VAL A 672 -1.34 36.12 -6.78
CA VAL A 672 -2.57 35.34 -6.99
C VAL A 672 -2.31 33.85 -6.83
N LEU A 673 -1.24 33.31 -7.43
CA LEU A 673 -0.85 31.91 -7.28
C LEU A 673 -0.54 31.54 -5.82
N LEU A 674 0.18 32.40 -5.11
CA LEU A 674 0.54 32.18 -3.72
C LEU A 674 -0.70 32.21 -2.81
N VAL A 675 -1.54 33.23 -2.96
CA VAL A 675 -2.79 33.39 -2.17
C VAL A 675 -3.77 32.27 -2.48
N ALA A 676 -3.98 31.95 -3.76
CA ALA A 676 -4.83 30.84 -4.15
C ALA A 676 -4.30 29.51 -3.57
N GLY A 677 -3.01 29.23 -3.77
CA GLY A 677 -2.29 28.09 -3.20
C GLY A 677 -2.51 27.92 -1.69
N GLY A 678 -2.28 29.01 -0.94
CA GLY A 678 -2.49 29.07 0.50
C GLY A 678 -3.94 28.77 0.88
N LEU A 679 -4.91 29.48 0.29
CA LEU A 679 -6.34 29.30 0.57
C LEU A 679 -6.84 27.88 0.30
N ILE A 680 -6.30 27.18 -0.70
CA ILE A 680 -6.64 25.78 -0.98
C ILE A 680 -6.12 24.86 0.12
N CYS A 681 -4.86 25.03 0.51
CA CYS A 681 -4.27 24.27 1.62
C CYS A 681 -5.11 24.43 2.89
N GLU A 682 -5.57 25.66 3.16
CA GLU A 682 -6.47 25.93 4.28
C GLU A 682 -7.86 25.32 4.11
N GLY A 683 -8.44 25.34 2.90
CA GLY A 683 -9.70 24.66 2.61
C GLY A 683 -9.63 23.15 2.81
N LEU A 684 -8.51 22.54 2.40
CA LEU A 684 -8.22 21.12 2.63
C LEU A 684 -8.06 20.84 4.14
N TRP A 685 -7.33 21.69 4.87
CA TRP A 685 -7.17 21.57 6.31
C TRP A 685 -8.52 21.71 7.05
N LEU A 686 -9.34 22.69 6.67
CA LEU A 686 -10.69 22.91 7.18
C LEU A 686 -11.59 21.68 6.94
N SER A 687 -11.44 20.99 5.80
CA SER A 687 -12.17 19.75 5.53
C SER A 687 -11.83 18.65 6.55
N ALA A 688 -10.56 18.56 6.98
CA ALA A 688 -10.14 17.64 8.03
C ALA A 688 -10.72 18.03 9.40
N VAL A 689 -10.75 19.33 9.72
CA VAL A 689 -11.38 19.89 10.93
C VAL A 689 -12.88 19.55 10.97
N LEU A 690 -13.60 19.79 9.88
CA LEU A 690 -15.04 19.50 9.77
C LEU A 690 -15.32 18.01 9.85
N GLY A 691 -14.46 17.17 9.27
CA GLY A 691 -14.52 15.72 9.42
C GLY A 691 -14.33 15.28 10.88
N CYS A 692 -13.34 15.87 11.55
CA CYS A 692 -13.10 15.64 12.97
C CYS A 692 -14.29 16.08 13.85
N ARG A 693 -14.90 17.23 13.54
CA ARG A 693 -16.06 17.79 14.26
C ARG A 693 -17.32 16.93 14.14
N ARG A 694 -17.46 16.16 13.06
CA ARG A 694 -18.60 15.25 12.80
C ARG A 694 -18.39 13.84 13.38
N GLY A 695 -17.29 13.58 14.09
CA GLY A 695 -16.96 12.22 14.55
C GLY A 695 -16.48 11.29 13.42
N GLY A 696 -16.21 11.86 12.25
CA GLY A 696 -15.71 11.11 11.11
C GLY A 696 -14.25 10.70 11.32
N HIS A 697 -14.01 9.39 11.44
CA HIS A 697 -12.65 8.84 11.56
C HIS A 697 -11.71 9.30 10.44
N TRP A 698 -12.25 9.56 9.24
CA TRP A 698 -11.53 10.06 8.08
C TRP A 698 -10.90 11.45 8.31
N GLY A 699 -11.53 12.33 9.10
CA GLY A 699 -11.02 13.69 9.35
C GLY A 699 -9.65 13.67 10.02
N ARG A 700 -9.45 12.73 10.95
CA ARG A 700 -8.16 12.53 11.64
C ARG A 700 -7.07 11.99 10.72
N ILE A 701 -7.45 11.14 9.78
CA ILE A 701 -6.52 10.58 8.78
C ILE A 701 -6.05 11.71 7.85
N LEU A 702 -6.98 12.50 7.32
CA LEU A 702 -6.65 13.66 6.48
C LEU A 702 -5.75 14.65 7.23
N ALA A 703 -6.08 15.00 8.48
CA ALA A 703 -5.24 15.86 9.30
C ALA A 703 -3.80 15.33 9.45
N THR A 704 -3.64 14.01 9.59
CA THR A 704 -2.31 13.38 9.68
C THR A 704 -1.55 13.46 8.36
N ILE A 705 -2.22 13.20 7.24
CA ILE A 705 -1.61 13.29 5.90
C ILE A 705 -1.17 14.72 5.61
N TYR A 706 -2.06 15.69 5.83
CA TYR A 706 -1.75 17.10 5.61
C TYR A 706 -0.64 17.59 6.52
N PHE A 707 -0.58 17.15 7.78
CA PHE A 707 0.53 17.48 8.66
C PHE A 707 1.87 16.95 8.16
N VAL A 708 1.92 15.72 7.64
CA VAL A 708 3.16 15.19 7.06
C VAL A 708 3.60 16.03 5.87
N VAL A 709 2.69 16.35 4.95
CA VAL A 709 2.99 17.19 3.78
C VAL A 709 3.44 18.60 4.22
N ALA A 710 2.74 19.22 5.16
CA ALA A 710 3.08 20.52 5.70
C ALA A 710 4.44 20.51 6.42
N THR A 711 4.76 19.44 7.16
CA THR A 711 6.05 19.29 7.85
C THR A 711 7.20 19.27 6.84
N PHE A 712 7.07 18.54 5.72
CA PHE A 712 8.09 18.57 4.67
C PHE A 712 8.24 19.97 4.05
N GLY A 713 7.13 20.66 3.78
CA GLY A 713 7.16 22.04 3.29
C GLY A 713 7.86 22.99 4.25
N ILE A 714 7.52 22.92 5.54
CA ILE A 714 8.13 23.70 6.62
C ILE A 714 9.63 23.39 6.75
N LEU A 715 10.04 22.12 6.69
CA LEU A 715 11.46 21.76 6.77
C LEU A 715 12.26 22.31 5.59
N ILE A 716 11.69 22.29 4.38
CA ILE A 716 12.32 22.91 3.21
C ILE A 716 12.42 24.42 3.41
N ARG A 717 11.35 25.08 3.89
CA ARG A 717 11.39 26.51 4.19
C ARG A 717 12.43 26.83 5.25
N LEU A 718 12.51 26.11 6.35
CA LEU A 718 13.53 26.30 7.38
C LEU A 718 14.98 26.22 6.85
N LEU A 719 15.22 25.49 5.75
CA LEU A 719 16.53 25.40 5.07
C LEU A 719 16.81 26.59 4.14
N VAL A 720 15.78 27.29 3.66
CA VAL A 720 15.87 28.37 2.66
C VAL A 720 15.55 29.75 3.25
N GLU A 721 14.75 29.82 4.32
CA GLU A 721 14.24 31.04 4.95
C GLU A 721 15.37 31.84 5.59
N THR A 722 15.46 33.13 5.26
CA THR A 722 16.52 34.03 5.75
C THR A 722 16.10 34.84 6.99
N THR A 723 14.80 34.92 7.30
CA THR A 723 14.26 35.72 8.40
C THR A 723 14.03 34.91 9.67
N LEU A 724 14.36 35.48 10.83
CA LEU A 724 14.14 34.84 12.15
C LEU A 724 12.65 34.68 12.45
N SER A 725 11.83 35.67 12.08
CA SER A 725 10.39 35.69 12.30
C SER A 725 9.68 34.55 11.55
N GLY A 726 10.00 34.33 10.27
CA GLY A 726 9.44 33.24 9.48
C GLY A 726 9.74 31.87 10.07
N ARG A 727 11.01 31.64 10.51
CA ARG A 727 11.41 30.39 11.16
C ARG A 727 10.65 30.12 12.46
N LEU A 728 10.46 31.14 13.29
CA LEU A 728 9.72 31.01 14.56
C LEU A 728 8.23 30.72 14.31
N LEU A 729 7.62 31.36 13.31
CA LEU A 729 6.23 31.11 12.92
C LEU A 729 6.06 29.67 12.42
N ASP A 730 6.94 29.20 11.52
CA ASP A 730 6.94 27.84 10.97
C ASP A 730 7.11 26.76 12.06
N LEU A 731 8.02 26.98 13.01
CA LEU A 731 8.17 26.09 14.18
C LEU A 731 6.93 26.09 15.07
N THR A 732 6.28 27.24 15.24
CA THR A 732 5.04 27.37 16.02
C THR A 732 3.89 26.62 15.35
N VAL A 733 3.72 26.77 14.04
CA VAL A 733 2.72 26.03 13.25
C VAL A 733 2.95 24.52 13.38
N LEU A 734 4.20 24.06 13.30
CA LEU A 734 4.56 22.65 13.46
C LEU A 734 4.19 22.10 14.85
N LEU A 735 4.51 22.85 15.91
CA LEU A 735 4.19 22.48 17.29
C LEU A 735 2.67 22.43 17.54
N VAL A 736 1.92 23.43 17.06
CA VAL A 736 0.45 23.48 17.17
C VAL A 736 -0.19 22.30 16.44
N ALA A 737 0.24 22.01 15.22
CA ALA A 737 -0.29 20.91 14.41
C ALA A 737 0.05 19.53 15.00
N ALA A 738 1.29 19.34 15.48
CA ALA A 738 1.70 18.12 16.18
C ALA A 738 0.88 17.87 17.44
N THR A 739 0.65 18.93 18.24
CA THR A 739 -0.15 18.85 19.47
C THR A 739 -1.61 18.49 19.17
N ALA A 740 -2.21 19.11 18.13
CA ALA A 740 -3.55 18.77 17.68
C ALA A 740 -3.66 17.28 17.28
N LEU A 741 -2.65 16.76 16.58
CA LEU A 741 -2.58 15.35 16.18
C LEU A 741 -2.45 14.40 17.37
N CYS A 742 -1.59 14.69 18.34
CA CYS A 742 -1.48 13.90 19.57
C CYS A 742 -2.84 13.81 20.30
N LEU A 743 -3.57 14.94 20.38
CA LEU A 743 -4.90 14.98 21.01
C LEU A 743 -5.95 14.24 20.20
N LEU A 744 -5.95 14.36 18.87
CA LEU A 744 -6.83 13.57 18.00
C LEU A 744 -6.56 12.08 18.19
N TRP A 745 -5.31 11.64 18.27
CA TRP A 745 -4.93 10.24 18.42
C TRP A 745 -4.92 9.68 19.84
N SER A 746 -5.24 10.51 20.84
CA SER A 746 -5.37 10.08 22.22
C SER A 746 -6.50 9.05 22.44
N ARG A 747 -6.36 8.23 23.49
CA ARG A 747 -7.36 7.21 23.87
C ARG A 747 -8.79 7.78 24.05
N PRO A 748 -9.01 8.93 24.72
CA PRO A 748 -10.34 9.52 24.87
C PRO A 748 -10.98 9.88 23.52
N SER A 749 -10.21 10.47 22.61
CA SER A 749 -10.65 10.78 21.26
C SER A 749 -11.01 9.52 20.47
N GLY A 750 -10.24 8.44 20.63
CA GLY A 750 -10.47 7.17 19.92
C GLY A 750 -11.89 6.60 20.02
N ARG A 751 -12.61 6.83 21.12
CA ARG A 751 -14.00 6.37 21.28
C ARG A 751 -15.00 7.17 20.45
N TYR A 752 -14.78 8.48 20.30
CA TYR A 752 -15.64 9.39 19.55
C TYR A 752 -15.62 9.13 18.03
N PHE A 753 -14.52 8.59 17.50
CA PHE A 753 -14.36 8.29 16.07
C PHE A 753 -14.64 6.83 15.69
N ARG A 754 -15.06 5.99 16.64
CA ARG A 754 -15.42 4.59 16.34
C ARG A 754 -16.84 4.52 15.77
N PRO A 755 -17.08 3.75 14.69
CA PRO A 755 -18.42 3.42 14.26
C PRO A 755 -19.15 2.72 15.42
N GLN A 756 -20.31 3.22 15.83
CA GLN A 756 -21.16 2.50 16.76
C GLN A 756 -21.98 1.45 16.00
N PRO A 757 -22.14 0.23 16.53
CA PRO A 757 -23.08 -0.73 15.96
C PRO A 757 -24.48 -0.12 15.94
N GLY A 758 -25.29 -0.50 14.94
CA GLY A 758 -26.73 -0.21 14.94
C GLY A 758 -27.40 -0.81 16.19
N PRO A 759 -28.70 -0.53 16.44
CA PRO A 759 -29.42 -1.26 17.47
C PRO A 759 -29.15 -2.75 17.25
N ALA A 760 -28.67 -3.43 18.29
CA ALA A 760 -28.51 -4.86 18.23
C ALA A 760 -29.86 -5.40 17.75
N LEU A 761 -29.90 -6.00 16.55
CA LEU A 761 -30.87 -7.05 16.34
C LEU A 761 -30.55 -8.03 17.46
N ALA A 762 -31.39 -8.02 18.49
CA ALA A 762 -31.34 -8.99 19.54
C ALA A 762 -31.23 -10.32 18.80
N TYR A 763 -30.08 -10.98 18.96
CA TYR A 763 -29.93 -12.34 18.50
C TYR A 763 -31.15 -13.05 19.10
N PRO A 764 -32.09 -13.59 18.30
CA PRO A 764 -33.07 -14.48 18.89
C PRO A 764 -32.22 -15.53 19.62
N GLY A 765 -32.48 -15.70 20.91
CA GLY A 765 -31.79 -16.71 21.70
C GLY A 765 -31.83 -18.05 20.95
N PRO A 766 -30.92 -18.98 21.28
CA PRO A 766 -30.92 -20.30 20.64
C PRO A 766 -32.35 -20.82 20.55
N PRO A 767 -32.80 -21.31 19.37
CA PRO A 767 -34.14 -21.86 19.25
C PRO A 767 -34.35 -22.87 20.38
N THR A 768 -35.43 -22.69 21.13
CA THR A 768 -35.80 -23.45 22.35
C THR A 768 -36.15 -24.92 22.07
N TRP A 769 -35.63 -25.50 21.00
CA TRP A 769 -35.90 -26.87 20.58
C TRP A 769 -34.67 -27.73 20.81
N TYR A 770 -34.36 -27.98 22.07
CA TYR A 770 -33.73 -29.22 22.51
C TYR A 770 -34.45 -29.66 23.80
N PRO A 771 -35.10 -30.84 23.80
CA PRO A 771 -35.65 -31.43 25.03
C PRO A 771 -34.54 -31.81 26.01
#